data_AF-W6ND60-F1
#
_entry.id   AF-W6ND60-F1
#
_cell.length_a   1.000
_cell.length_b   1.000
_cell.length_c   1.000
_cell.angle_alpha   90.00
_cell.angle_beta   90.00
_cell.angle_gamma   90.00
#
_symmetry.space_group_name_H-M   'P 1'
#
loop_
_entity.id
_entity.type
_entity.pdbx_description
1 polymer ?
#
loop_
_entity_poly.entity_id
_entity_poly.type
_entity_poly.pdbx_seq_one_letter_code
_entity_poly.pdbx_strand_id
1 'polypeptide(L)'
;MRYAWRLRTLAKNSNRWFSLAHKEEESLLKAHPLDIRNIGIVAHIDAGKTTLTERMLYLAGVIRHMGDVDSGNTVTDFMDLERERGITIQLAAITFGWKKHKINLIDTPGHVDFTVEVERCARVLDGIVTVLDASSGVQAQTLTVWRQAAKFRLPSVFFVNKLDKKEADFQSSVDSVEQKLGVKALITASPFYDNGKLDGIFDTISKKFVTVTRDGSWQNVEPDTHAGEVLRASRENLCCELSELDTEFMTLFLENCGGDSMKVSPVDIIKAIRRITLANRGAAIGCGSALRCPASVRPVLDHVVNFLPSPKERNTSLTNLFGQELCGFVFKIGHDKRKGKLSFVRVYAGTLTSNSTLFNSTRGTTDGPIKLFIAHSSELIPVTSVSEGNIAVVSGLFSAVTGDTLLSSESVSHQLAHARHKVCHEEKAAKHDSHRKLAHDVSLHSAGIEDQLEMEVIGDGDNVMLKGIDSPEPVYFCCIEPPSSKSNREFEMALSEIAVEDPSLRIRHEVETGQTVVETMGELHLDIIKSRLIRDYGLNVFVGPLQIAYREIVDVPITHTATAQAVMEEKKRVHSATLTLTIEPKKQTGKFKGVLLGLPPDSSTVRADWLKAINEGCRNAFHNGPILGFPMQDVGITLNAVTTSGGRVNPAVLSACAHKCVSEAIEKASAHLIEPVMRLDITLEKGGEAQTILHELSRRRADVLDCSKTHLGTTSICARLPLSEMAGFPTTLRTLSSGLASMHTQVAGYQVVSDHDQAAIVNRIKGVK
;
A
#
# COMPACT_ATOMS: atom_id res chain seq x y z
N MET A 1 -56.04 -26.46 12.32
CA MET A 1 -55.67 -26.99 10.98
C MET A 1 -55.20 -25.93 9.96
N ARG A 2 -55.68 -24.67 9.97
CA ARG A 2 -55.20 -23.61 9.04
C ARG A 2 -53.77 -23.09 9.31
N TYR A 3 -53.24 -23.24 10.52
CA TYR A 3 -51.88 -22.80 10.88
C TYR A 3 -50.77 -23.75 10.37
N ALA A 4 -51.04 -25.05 10.36
CA ALA A 4 -50.11 -26.08 9.88
C ALA A 4 -49.93 -26.07 8.34
N TRP A 5 -50.95 -25.58 7.61
CA TRP A 5 -50.86 -25.46 6.15
C TRP A 5 -50.00 -24.26 5.71
N ARG A 6 -50.04 -23.12 6.44
CA ARG A 6 -49.15 -21.97 6.22
C ARG A 6 -47.68 -22.28 6.53
N LEU A 7 -47.40 -23.07 7.57
CA LEU A 7 -46.04 -23.50 7.88
C LEU A 7 -45.48 -24.50 6.85
N ARG A 8 -46.31 -25.39 6.30
CA ARG A 8 -45.90 -26.31 5.21
C ARG A 8 -45.71 -25.61 3.85
N THR A 9 -46.39 -24.50 3.59
CA THR A 9 -46.16 -23.68 2.38
C THR A 9 -44.92 -22.79 2.51
N LEU A 10 -44.63 -22.26 3.71
CA LEU A 10 -43.37 -21.56 4.00
C LEU A 10 -42.14 -22.49 3.96
N ALA A 11 -42.27 -23.73 4.48
CA ALA A 11 -41.19 -24.73 4.44
C ALA A 11 -40.95 -25.32 3.03
N LYS A 12 -41.94 -25.30 2.13
CA LYS A 12 -41.72 -25.67 0.72
C LYS A 12 -41.05 -24.55 -0.08
N ASN A 13 -41.17 -23.29 0.33
CA ASN A 13 -40.41 -22.19 -0.26
C ASN A 13 -38.98 -22.07 0.28
N SER A 14 -38.69 -22.48 1.53
CA SER A 14 -37.32 -22.44 2.06
C SER A 14 -36.36 -23.39 1.34
N ASN A 15 -36.83 -24.55 0.87
CA ASN A 15 -36.00 -25.49 0.09
C ASN A 15 -35.73 -25.03 -1.36
N ARG A 16 -36.55 -24.11 -1.90
CA ARG A 16 -36.32 -23.55 -3.24
C ARG A 16 -35.23 -22.47 -3.21
N TRP A 17 -35.10 -21.74 -2.09
CA TRP A 17 -34.10 -20.69 -1.91
C TRP A 17 -32.71 -21.27 -1.56
N PHE A 18 -32.65 -22.37 -0.79
CA PHE A 18 -31.40 -23.12 -0.58
C PHE A 18 -30.83 -23.70 -1.89
N SER A 19 -31.70 -24.19 -2.80
CA SER A 19 -31.28 -24.65 -4.12
C SER A 19 -30.89 -23.51 -5.09
N LEU A 20 -31.35 -22.28 -4.84
CA LEU A 20 -30.97 -21.10 -5.61
C LEU A 20 -29.66 -20.51 -5.10
N ALA A 21 -29.43 -20.46 -3.78
CA ALA A 21 -28.16 -20.04 -3.19
C ALA A 21 -27.00 -20.97 -3.60
N HIS A 22 -27.18 -22.30 -3.59
CA HIS A 22 -26.15 -23.23 -4.10
C HIS A 22 -25.93 -23.13 -5.62
N LYS A 23 -26.97 -22.81 -6.41
CA LYS A 23 -26.82 -22.56 -7.86
C LYS A 23 -26.19 -21.20 -8.15
N GLU A 24 -26.47 -20.18 -7.34
CA GLU A 24 -25.84 -18.86 -7.41
C GLU A 24 -24.37 -18.97 -6.98
N GLU A 25 -24.04 -19.75 -5.95
CA GLU A 25 -22.67 -20.05 -5.51
C GLU A 25 -21.82 -20.71 -6.61
N GLU A 26 -22.34 -21.70 -7.33
CA GLU A 26 -21.64 -22.27 -8.51
C GLU A 26 -21.49 -21.26 -9.66
N SER A 27 -22.47 -20.37 -9.85
CA SER A 27 -22.42 -19.33 -10.89
C SER A 27 -21.42 -18.21 -10.58
N LEU A 28 -21.27 -17.85 -9.30
CA LEU A 28 -20.31 -16.85 -8.80
C LEU A 28 -18.85 -17.33 -8.91
N LEU A 29 -18.64 -18.64 -8.93
CA LEU A 29 -17.33 -19.27 -9.12
C LEU A 29 -16.87 -19.22 -10.59
N LYS A 30 -17.80 -19.14 -11.56
CA LYS A 30 -17.54 -19.09 -13.01
C LYS A 30 -17.88 -17.72 -13.62
N ALA A 31 -17.80 -16.65 -12.84
CA ALA A 31 -18.05 -15.30 -13.35
C ALA A 31 -17.06 -14.97 -14.47
N HIS A 32 -17.58 -14.44 -15.59
CA HIS A 32 -16.75 -14.00 -16.69
C HIS A 32 -15.90 -12.79 -16.23
N PRO A 33 -14.64 -12.63 -16.68
CA PRO A 33 -13.76 -11.53 -16.23
C PRO A 33 -14.36 -10.12 -16.37
N LEU A 34 -15.27 -9.93 -17.32
CA LEU A 34 -16.00 -8.66 -17.53
C LEU A 34 -17.00 -8.33 -16.42
N ASP A 35 -17.53 -9.35 -15.74
CA ASP A 35 -18.51 -9.20 -14.67
C ASP A 35 -17.86 -9.05 -13.28
N ILE A 36 -16.52 -9.04 -13.21
CA ILE A 36 -15.78 -8.89 -11.96
C ILE A 36 -15.45 -7.42 -11.71
N ARG A 37 -15.52 -6.99 -10.44
CA ARG A 37 -15.02 -5.70 -9.96
C ARG A 37 -14.10 -5.95 -8.76
N ASN A 38 -12.85 -5.49 -8.83
CA ASN A 38 -11.94 -5.52 -7.69
C ASN A 38 -11.84 -4.10 -7.15
N ILE A 39 -12.42 -3.90 -5.97
CA ILE A 39 -12.57 -2.56 -5.37
C ILE A 39 -11.91 -2.50 -4.01
N GLY A 40 -11.37 -1.33 -3.66
CA GLY A 40 -10.98 -1.02 -2.30
C GLY A 40 -11.75 0.17 -1.75
N ILE A 41 -12.00 0.17 -0.44
CA ILE A 41 -12.64 1.31 0.24
C ILE A 41 -11.56 2.16 0.89
N VAL A 42 -11.55 3.45 0.54
CA VAL A 42 -10.58 4.45 0.99
C VAL A 42 -11.31 5.55 1.75
N ALA A 43 -10.80 5.94 2.92
CA ALA A 43 -11.34 7.07 3.68
C ALA A 43 -10.41 7.49 4.82
N HIS A 44 -10.66 8.66 5.39
CA HIS A 44 -10.04 9.07 6.66
C HIS A 44 -10.60 8.28 7.85
N ILE A 45 -9.97 8.44 9.02
CA ILE A 45 -10.41 7.82 10.29
C ILE A 45 -11.84 8.30 10.60
N ASP A 46 -12.69 7.40 11.10
CA ASP A 46 -14.09 7.66 11.43
C ASP A 46 -15.00 8.09 10.26
N ALA A 47 -14.56 8.12 9.00
CA ALA A 47 -15.47 8.41 7.87
C ALA A 47 -16.61 7.37 7.70
N GLY A 48 -16.50 6.22 8.37
CA GLY A 48 -17.47 5.12 8.33
C GLY A 48 -17.20 4.08 7.24
N LYS A 49 -15.92 3.76 6.97
CA LYS A 49 -15.50 2.68 6.04
C LYS A 49 -16.12 1.34 6.41
N THR A 50 -15.84 0.87 7.62
CA THR A 50 -16.35 -0.40 8.14
C THR A 50 -17.87 -0.45 8.11
N THR A 51 -18.54 0.64 8.54
CA THR A 51 -20.01 0.74 8.48
C THR A 51 -20.52 0.63 7.04
N LEU A 52 -19.87 1.29 6.08
CA LEU A 52 -20.24 1.17 4.66
C LEU A 52 -20.05 -0.27 4.16
N THR A 53 -18.90 -0.89 4.46
CA THR A 53 -18.60 -2.28 4.10
C THR A 53 -19.68 -3.24 4.60
N GLU A 54 -20.07 -3.12 5.86
CA GLU A 54 -21.13 -3.95 6.43
C GLU A 54 -22.48 -3.73 5.76
N ARG A 55 -22.85 -2.48 5.47
CA ARG A 55 -24.10 -2.20 4.73
C ARG A 55 -24.06 -2.78 3.33
N MET A 56 -22.91 -2.75 2.65
CA MET A 56 -22.76 -3.40 1.34
C MET A 56 -22.99 -4.91 1.43
N LEU A 57 -22.41 -5.57 2.43
CA LEU A 57 -22.60 -7.02 2.66
C LEU A 57 -24.05 -7.37 3.03
N TYR A 58 -24.71 -6.54 3.83
CA TYR A 58 -26.10 -6.73 4.23
C TYR A 58 -27.04 -6.59 3.04
N LEU A 59 -26.86 -5.54 2.24
CA LEU A 59 -27.67 -5.31 1.04
C LEU A 59 -27.45 -6.41 0.00
N ALA A 60 -26.23 -6.92 -0.14
CA ALA A 60 -25.90 -8.05 -1.00
C ALA A 60 -26.48 -9.39 -0.49
N GLY A 61 -27.04 -9.44 0.72
CA GLY A 61 -27.64 -10.64 1.32
C GLY A 61 -26.62 -11.62 1.91
N VAL A 62 -25.35 -11.23 2.02
CA VAL A 62 -24.27 -12.06 2.58
C VAL A 62 -24.42 -12.20 4.09
N ILE A 63 -24.75 -11.10 4.77
CA ILE A 63 -24.98 -11.08 6.22
C ILE A 63 -26.47 -10.87 6.53
N ARG A 64 -26.99 -11.60 7.52
CA ARG A 64 -28.41 -11.53 7.93
C ARG A 64 -28.71 -10.38 8.88
N HIS A 65 -27.71 -10.00 9.67
CA HIS A 65 -27.81 -8.94 10.67
C HIS A 65 -26.70 -7.92 10.44
N MET A 66 -27.05 -6.67 10.68
CA MET A 66 -26.15 -5.53 10.61
C MET A 66 -25.31 -5.49 11.90
N GLY A 67 -23.99 -5.49 11.78
CA GLY A 67 -23.09 -5.17 12.88
C GLY A 67 -23.05 -3.66 13.17
N ASP A 68 -22.39 -3.32 14.26
CA ASP A 68 -22.07 -1.96 14.66
C ASP A 68 -20.64 -1.91 15.20
N VAL A 69 -19.88 -0.90 14.79
CA VAL A 69 -18.46 -0.73 15.15
C VAL A 69 -18.33 -0.52 16.65
N ASP A 70 -19.21 0.30 17.23
CA ASP A 70 -19.24 0.61 18.67
C ASP A 70 -19.57 -0.63 19.52
N SER A 71 -20.19 -1.64 18.91
CA SER A 71 -20.51 -2.91 19.56
C SER A 71 -19.47 -4.01 19.32
N GLY A 72 -18.45 -3.74 18.48
CA GLY A 72 -17.39 -4.69 18.13
C GLY A 72 -17.86 -5.93 17.35
N ASN A 73 -19.07 -5.92 16.80
CA ASN A 73 -19.68 -7.07 16.11
C ASN A 73 -19.44 -7.07 14.60
N THR A 74 -18.51 -6.26 14.11
CA THR A 74 -18.31 -6.06 12.67
C THR A 74 -17.61 -7.25 12.04
N VAL A 75 -18.00 -7.61 10.81
CA VAL A 75 -17.43 -8.77 10.10
C VAL A 75 -16.00 -8.51 9.60
N THR A 76 -15.65 -7.24 9.38
CA THR A 76 -14.37 -6.84 8.75
C THR A 76 -13.27 -6.51 9.76
N ASP A 77 -13.62 -6.19 11.01
CA ASP A 77 -12.64 -5.93 12.07
C ASP A 77 -12.40 -7.25 12.83
N PHE A 78 -11.39 -7.99 12.38
CA PHE A 78 -11.06 -9.30 12.93
C PHE A 78 -10.27 -9.22 14.24
N MET A 79 -9.56 -8.11 14.47
CA MET A 79 -8.68 -7.94 15.63
C MET A 79 -9.35 -7.16 16.76
N ASP A 80 -9.21 -7.60 18.02
CA ASP A 80 -9.72 -6.84 19.18
C ASP A 80 -9.13 -5.42 19.26
N LEU A 81 -7.87 -5.23 18.86
CA LEU A 81 -7.24 -3.91 18.80
C LEU A 81 -7.86 -3.01 17.71
N GLU A 82 -8.35 -3.58 16.61
CA GLU A 82 -9.11 -2.83 15.59
C GLU A 82 -10.44 -2.35 16.17
N ARG A 83 -11.12 -3.21 16.92
CA ARG A 83 -12.40 -2.90 17.59
C ARG A 83 -12.23 -1.88 18.72
N GLU A 84 -11.19 -2.04 19.54
CA GLU A 84 -10.89 -1.13 20.67
C GLU A 84 -10.48 0.27 20.19
N ARG A 85 -9.73 0.36 19.09
CA ARG A 85 -9.24 1.64 18.55
C ARG A 85 -10.09 2.22 17.41
N GLY A 86 -11.10 1.49 16.92
CA GLY A 86 -11.95 1.91 15.81
C GLY A 86 -11.22 2.09 14.47
N ILE A 87 -10.09 1.40 14.27
CA ILE A 87 -9.25 1.52 13.07
C ILE A 87 -9.11 0.16 12.38
N THR A 88 -9.11 0.15 11.05
CA THR A 88 -8.74 -1.03 10.26
C THR A 88 -7.22 -1.15 10.21
N ILE A 89 -6.67 -2.29 10.65
CA ILE A 89 -5.24 -2.57 10.76
C ILE A 89 -4.82 -3.60 9.71
N GLN A 90 -5.59 -4.68 9.54
CA GLN A 90 -5.35 -5.72 8.56
C GLN A 90 -6.31 -5.63 7.37
N LEU A 91 -5.79 -6.02 6.20
CA LEU A 91 -6.57 -6.13 4.98
C LEU A 91 -7.62 -7.24 5.04
N ALA A 92 -8.91 -6.90 5.00
CA ALA A 92 -9.97 -7.88 4.81
C ALA A 92 -10.28 -8.03 3.30
N ALA A 93 -10.18 -9.25 2.76
CA ALA A 93 -10.57 -9.54 1.38
C ALA A 93 -11.88 -10.34 1.39
N ILE A 94 -12.95 -9.75 0.86
CA ILE A 94 -14.30 -10.32 0.87
C ILE A 94 -14.87 -10.34 -0.54
N THR A 95 -15.34 -11.51 -0.96
CA THR A 95 -16.02 -11.68 -2.25
C THR A 95 -17.53 -11.80 -2.05
N PHE A 96 -18.31 -11.06 -2.82
CA PHE A 96 -19.78 -11.16 -2.83
C PHE A 96 -20.39 -10.82 -4.18
N GLY A 97 -21.64 -11.26 -4.41
CA GLY A 97 -22.40 -10.96 -5.62
C GLY A 97 -23.24 -9.69 -5.49
N TRP A 98 -23.31 -8.91 -6.57
CA TRP A 98 -24.28 -7.81 -6.70
C TRP A 98 -24.85 -7.77 -8.12
N LYS A 99 -26.17 -7.95 -8.25
CA LYS A 99 -26.85 -8.14 -9.54
C LYS A 99 -26.18 -9.30 -10.31
N LYS A 100 -25.71 -9.06 -11.54
CA LYS A 100 -24.99 -10.05 -12.36
C LYS A 100 -23.46 -10.03 -12.18
N HIS A 101 -22.95 -9.21 -11.26
CA HIS A 101 -21.52 -8.95 -11.11
C HIS A 101 -20.98 -9.54 -9.82
N LYS A 102 -19.69 -9.87 -9.85
CA LYS A 102 -18.93 -10.34 -8.71
C LYS A 102 -18.05 -9.20 -8.22
N ILE A 103 -18.16 -8.85 -6.93
CA ILE A 103 -17.37 -7.80 -6.31
C ILE A 103 -16.38 -8.47 -5.35
N ASN A 104 -15.09 -8.23 -5.61
CA ASN A 104 -14.01 -8.56 -4.69
C ASN A 104 -13.62 -7.26 -3.97
N LEU A 105 -14.01 -7.14 -2.71
CA LEU A 105 -13.74 -5.99 -1.88
C LEU A 105 -12.47 -6.24 -1.05
N ILE A 106 -11.53 -5.30 -1.09
CA ILE A 106 -10.38 -5.24 -0.21
C ILE A 106 -10.56 -4.03 0.71
N ASP A 107 -10.82 -4.27 1.99
CA ASP A 107 -10.91 -3.18 2.96
C ASP A 107 -9.50 -2.69 3.30
N THR A 108 -9.24 -1.40 3.09
CA THR A 108 -7.89 -0.83 3.22
C THR A 108 -7.73 -0.06 4.53
N PRO A 109 -6.57 -0.14 5.21
CA PRO A 109 -6.33 0.62 6.42
C PRO A 109 -6.35 2.13 6.11
N GLY A 110 -7.02 2.89 6.97
CA GLY A 110 -7.12 4.35 6.84
C GLY A 110 -6.05 5.13 7.59
N HIS A 111 -5.14 4.44 8.30
CA HIS A 111 -4.13 5.07 9.15
C HIS A 111 -2.81 5.28 8.41
N VAL A 112 -2.13 6.40 8.70
CA VAL A 112 -0.88 6.83 8.06
C VAL A 112 0.28 5.83 8.25
N ASP A 113 0.27 5.07 9.34
CA ASP A 113 1.33 4.10 9.64
C ASP A 113 1.27 2.85 8.76
N PHE A 114 0.16 2.58 8.06
CA PHE A 114 0.01 1.44 7.14
C PHE A 114 0.10 1.82 5.67
N THR A 115 0.82 2.91 5.36
CA THR A 115 0.98 3.41 3.98
C THR A 115 1.47 2.33 3.01
N VAL A 116 2.32 1.40 3.45
CA VAL A 116 2.80 0.27 2.65
C VAL A 116 1.66 -0.70 2.30
N GLU A 117 0.77 -1.00 3.24
CA GLU A 117 -0.38 -1.88 2.99
C GLU A 117 -1.38 -1.23 2.03
N VAL A 118 -1.60 0.08 2.17
CA VAL A 118 -2.45 0.85 1.26
C VAL A 118 -1.90 0.81 -0.17
N GLU A 119 -0.58 1.01 -0.35
CA GLU A 119 0.04 0.90 -1.68
C GLU A 119 -0.06 -0.53 -2.24
N ARG A 120 0.08 -1.57 -1.39
CA ARG A 120 -0.10 -2.99 -1.79
C ARG A 120 -1.51 -3.24 -2.31
N CYS A 121 -2.51 -2.63 -1.69
CA CYS A 121 -3.88 -2.73 -2.15
C CYS A 121 -4.12 -1.98 -3.44
N ALA A 122 -3.71 -0.71 -3.49
CA ALA A 122 -3.90 0.13 -4.67
C ALA A 122 -3.37 -0.53 -5.95
N ARG A 123 -2.26 -1.29 -5.86
CA ARG A 123 -1.71 -2.06 -6.97
C ARG A 123 -2.64 -3.17 -7.50
N VAL A 124 -3.35 -3.86 -6.60
CA VAL A 124 -4.17 -5.05 -6.93
C VAL A 124 -5.58 -4.68 -7.38
N LEU A 125 -6.03 -3.49 -6.98
CA LEU A 125 -7.37 -3.01 -7.21
C LEU A 125 -7.55 -2.50 -8.64
N ASP A 126 -8.77 -2.64 -9.16
CA ASP A 126 -9.14 -2.08 -10.46
C ASP A 126 -9.80 -0.69 -10.32
N GLY A 127 -10.43 -0.42 -9.18
CA GLY A 127 -11.01 0.87 -8.81
C GLY A 127 -11.18 1.03 -7.31
N ILE A 128 -11.55 2.24 -6.86
CA ILE A 128 -11.68 2.56 -5.43
C ILE A 128 -13.00 3.28 -5.11
N VAL A 129 -13.54 3.01 -3.92
CA VAL A 129 -14.67 3.74 -3.35
C VAL A 129 -14.13 4.68 -2.29
N THR A 130 -14.18 5.98 -2.54
CA THR A 130 -13.67 7.00 -1.61
C THR A 130 -14.81 7.50 -0.73
N VAL A 131 -14.73 7.24 0.58
CA VAL A 131 -15.71 7.68 1.57
C VAL A 131 -15.26 8.98 2.21
N LEU A 132 -16.18 9.93 2.27
CA LEU A 132 -15.99 11.23 2.91
C LEU A 132 -17.01 11.42 4.03
N ASP A 133 -16.66 12.18 5.04
CA ASP A 133 -17.59 12.62 6.08
C ASP A 133 -18.20 13.95 5.62
N ALA A 134 -19.53 14.03 5.55
CA ALA A 134 -20.24 15.23 5.13
C ALA A 134 -19.93 16.47 5.99
N SER A 135 -19.47 16.29 7.23
CA SER A 135 -19.10 17.42 8.11
C SER A 135 -17.68 17.93 7.87
N SER A 136 -16.78 17.08 7.38
CA SER A 136 -15.33 17.38 7.32
C SER A 136 -14.77 17.44 5.89
N GLY A 137 -15.51 16.92 4.90
CA GLY A 137 -15.09 16.84 3.51
C GLY A 137 -13.77 16.05 3.32
N VAL A 138 -12.96 16.49 2.36
CA VAL A 138 -11.63 15.91 2.10
C VAL A 138 -10.63 16.36 3.17
N GLN A 139 -10.15 15.39 3.93
CA GLN A 139 -9.14 15.53 4.99
C GLN A 139 -7.75 15.12 4.47
N ALA A 140 -6.64 15.52 5.12
CA ALA A 140 -5.30 15.23 4.59
C ALA A 140 -4.95 13.73 4.57
N GLN A 141 -5.55 12.93 5.46
CA GLN A 141 -5.43 11.47 5.39
C GLN A 141 -6.07 10.93 4.10
N THR A 142 -7.26 11.41 3.74
CA THR A 142 -7.91 11.09 2.46
C THR A 142 -7.02 11.50 1.29
N LEU A 143 -6.40 12.69 1.35
CA LEU A 143 -5.47 13.15 0.32
C LEU A 143 -4.25 12.24 0.17
N THR A 144 -3.73 11.70 1.27
CA THR A 144 -2.57 10.79 1.27
C THR A 144 -2.90 9.49 0.53
N VAL A 145 -4.00 8.83 0.94
CA VAL A 145 -4.43 7.60 0.28
C VAL A 145 -4.86 7.87 -1.16
N TRP A 146 -5.48 9.01 -1.43
CA TRP A 146 -5.81 9.44 -2.78
C TRP A 146 -4.57 9.59 -3.65
N ARG A 147 -3.50 10.24 -3.16
CA ARG A 147 -2.23 10.37 -3.88
C ARG A 147 -1.62 9.00 -4.17
N GLN A 148 -1.67 8.07 -3.21
CA GLN A 148 -1.21 6.70 -3.42
C GLN A 148 -2.03 5.97 -4.48
N ALA A 149 -3.35 6.10 -4.46
CA ALA A 149 -4.23 5.55 -5.48
C ALA A 149 -4.02 6.20 -6.86
N ALA A 150 -3.75 7.51 -6.88
CA ALA A 150 -3.46 8.29 -8.08
C ALA A 150 -2.14 7.88 -8.75
N LYS A 151 -1.13 7.41 -7.98
CA LYS A 151 0.10 6.80 -8.55
C LYS A 151 -0.25 5.63 -9.49
N PHE A 152 -1.28 4.86 -9.16
CA PHE A 152 -1.79 3.74 -9.96
C PHE A 152 -2.95 4.14 -10.89
N ARG A 153 -3.27 5.44 -11.01
CA ARG A 153 -4.37 5.97 -11.83
C ARG A 153 -5.69 5.20 -11.63
N LEU A 154 -6.03 4.87 -10.38
CA LEU A 154 -7.26 4.13 -10.05
C LEU A 154 -8.51 5.02 -10.25
N PRO A 155 -9.49 4.62 -11.08
CA PRO A 155 -10.78 5.26 -11.13
C PRO A 155 -11.48 5.17 -9.78
N SER A 156 -12.16 6.25 -9.40
CA SER A 156 -12.85 6.32 -8.12
C SER A 156 -14.31 6.69 -8.26
N VAL A 157 -15.12 6.16 -7.34
CA VAL A 157 -16.46 6.64 -7.03
C VAL A 157 -16.46 7.18 -5.61
N PHE A 158 -17.15 8.29 -5.37
CA PHE A 158 -17.20 8.93 -4.07
C PHE A 158 -18.52 8.64 -3.36
N PHE A 159 -18.45 8.54 -2.03
CA PHE A 159 -19.60 8.45 -1.16
C PHE A 159 -19.45 9.44 0.00
N VAL A 160 -20.28 10.48 -0.02
CA VAL A 160 -20.39 11.45 1.08
C VAL A 160 -21.32 10.87 2.15
N ASN A 161 -20.72 10.36 3.22
CA ASN A 161 -21.39 9.66 4.32
C ASN A 161 -21.73 10.61 5.48
N LYS A 162 -22.50 10.11 6.45
CA LYS A 162 -22.88 10.83 7.69
C LYS A 162 -23.65 12.13 7.46
N LEU A 163 -24.48 12.18 6.42
CA LEU A 163 -25.40 13.29 6.19
C LEU A 163 -26.39 13.53 7.34
N ASP A 164 -26.54 12.57 8.26
CA ASP A 164 -27.41 12.67 9.42
C ASP A 164 -26.86 13.54 10.58
N LYS A 165 -25.61 14.01 10.46
CA LYS A 165 -25.00 14.96 11.40
C LYS A 165 -25.60 16.36 11.22
N LYS A 166 -25.66 17.13 12.31
CA LYS A 166 -26.13 18.53 12.27
C LYS A 166 -25.19 19.46 11.49
N GLU A 167 -23.90 19.15 11.52
CA GLU A 167 -22.83 19.91 10.87
C GLU A 167 -22.58 19.42 9.43
N ALA A 168 -23.41 18.52 8.89
CA ALA A 168 -23.22 17.98 7.56
C ALA A 168 -23.46 19.04 6.48
N ASP A 169 -22.46 19.27 5.64
CA ASP A 169 -22.53 20.12 4.46
C ASP A 169 -22.09 19.32 3.22
N PHE A 170 -23.08 18.92 2.43
CA PHE A 170 -22.85 18.17 1.21
C PHE A 170 -22.10 18.98 0.15
N GLN A 171 -22.48 20.25 -0.05
CA GLN A 171 -21.89 21.08 -1.10
C GLN A 171 -20.43 21.40 -0.78
N SER A 172 -20.14 21.79 0.46
CA SER A 172 -18.75 22.01 0.90
C SER A 172 -17.89 20.76 0.75
N SER A 173 -18.46 19.57 1.01
CA SER A 173 -17.77 18.30 0.81
C SER A 173 -17.46 18.04 -0.67
N VAL A 174 -18.40 18.32 -1.58
CA VAL A 174 -18.20 18.22 -3.03
C VAL A 174 -17.14 19.20 -3.51
N ASP A 175 -17.22 20.46 -3.11
CA ASP A 175 -16.24 21.50 -3.48
C ASP A 175 -14.83 21.11 -3.02
N SER A 176 -14.72 20.48 -1.85
CA SER A 176 -13.43 19.99 -1.33
C SER A 176 -12.82 18.88 -2.20
N VAL A 177 -13.63 18.07 -2.88
CA VAL A 177 -13.16 17.05 -3.84
C VAL A 177 -12.54 17.72 -5.05
N GLU A 178 -13.24 18.69 -5.66
CA GLU A 178 -12.74 19.38 -6.83
C GLU A 178 -11.45 20.16 -6.52
N GLN A 179 -11.44 20.91 -5.41
CA GLN A 179 -10.32 21.78 -5.06
C GLN A 179 -9.09 21.04 -4.52
N LYS A 180 -9.28 20.04 -3.64
CA LYS A 180 -8.15 19.35 -2.99
C LYS A 180 -7.67 18.14 -3.78
N LEU A 181 -8.56 17.42 -4.46
CA LEU A 181 -8.20 16.20 -5.20
C LEU A 181 -8.01 16.46 -6.70
N GLY A 182 -8.51 17.59 -7.22
CA GLY A 182 -8.38 17.95 -8.64
C GLY A 182 -9.26 17.11 -9.56
N VAL A 183 -10.36 16.56 -9.05
CA VAL A 183 -11.28 15.68 -9.80
C VAL A 183 -12.61 16.39 -10.01
N LYS A 184 -13.10 16.42 -11.24
CA LYS A 184 -14.43 16.98 -11.53
C LYS A 184 -15.52 16.10 -10.89
N ALA A 185 -16.36 16.72 -10.08
CA ALA A 185 -17.45 16.04 -9.39
C ALA A 185 -18.64 15.84 -10.34
N LEU A 186 -19.18 14.62 -10.39
CA LEU A 186 -20.43 14.32 -11.09
C LEU A 186 -21.47 13.87 -10.05
N ILE A 187 -22.38 14.76 -9.68
CA ILE A 187 -23.34 14.51 -8.59
C ILE A 187 -24.43 13.55 -9.07
N THR A 188 -24.36 12.28 -8.66
CA THR A 188 -25.34 11.27 -9.05
C THR A 188 -26.42 11.05 -7.99
N ALA A 189 -26.12 11.36 -6.73
CA ALA A 189 -27.12 11.44 -5.67
C ALA A 189 -27.03 12.77 -4.94
N SER A 190 -28.19 13.41 -4.71
CA SER A 190 -28.29 14.71 -4.04
C SER A 190 -29.17 14.63 -2.79
N PRO A 191 -28.77 15.23 -1.66
CA PRO A 191 -29.63 15.32 -0.48
C PRO A 191 -30.82 16.25 -0.73
N PHE A 192 -31.96 15.92 -0.12
CA PHE A 192 -33.16 16.74 -0.11
C PHE A 192 -33.41 17.26 1.30
N TYR A 193 -33.48 18.59 1.41
CA TYR A 193 -33.75 19.27 2.66
C TYR A 193 -35.17 19.85 2.62
N ASP A 194 -36.04 19.39 3.52
CA ASP A 194 -37.35 20.01 3.74
C ASP A 194 -37.27 20.87 5.00
N ASN A 195 -37.61 22.16 4.89
CA ASN A 195 -37.55 23.12 6.00
C ASN A 195 -36.19 23.14 6.75
N GLY A 196 -35.08 22.94 6.03
CA GLY A 196 -33.72 22.91 6.60
C GLY A 196 -33.34 21.62 7.33
N LYS A 197 -34.18 20.59 7.29
CA LYS A 197 -33.87 19.24 7.81
C LYS A 197 -33.71 18.26 6.65
N LEU A 198 -32.75 17.35 6.79
CA LEU A 198 -32.56 16.28 5.82
C LEU A 198 -33.77 15.33 5.87
N ASP A 199 -34.56 15.32 4.80
CA ASP A 199 -35.74 14.45 4.66
C ASP A 199 -35.39 13.19 3.87
N GLY A 200 -34.65 13.33 2.77
CA GLY A 200 -34.32 12.21 1.90
C GLY A 200 -33.14 12.44 0.97
N ILE A 201 -32.92 11.47 0.08
CA ILE A 201 -31.86 11.47 -0.92
C ILE A 201 -32.48 11.13 -2.28
N PHE A 202 -32.12 11.89 -3.30
CA PHE A 202 -32.49 11.62 -4.68
C PHE A 202 -31.40 10.84 -5.40
N ASP A 203 -31.81 9.85 -6.21
CA ASP A 203 -30.99 9.27 -7.27
C ASP A 203 -31.35 10.00 -8.57
N THR A 204 -30.44 10.87 -8.99
CA THR A 204 -30.61 11.69 -10.19
C THR A 204 -30.65 10.86 -11.47
N ILE A 205 -30.06 9.66 -11.48
CA ILE A 205 -29.99 8.76 -12.64
C ILE A 205 -31.32 8.03 -12.79
N SER A 206 -31.77 7.36 -11.73
CA SER A 206 -32.98 6.53 -11.74
C SER A 206 -34.28 7.31 -11.51
N LYS A 207 -34.20 8.60 -11.15
CA LYS A 207 -35.34 9.46 -10.80
C LYS A 207 -36.14 8.93 -9.59
N LYS A 208 -35.42 8.41 -8.60
CA LYS A 208 -36.00 7.84 -7.39
C LYS A 208 -35.59 8.63 -6.16
N PHE A 209 -36.37 8.48 -5.10
CA PHE A 209 -36.17 9.13 -3.81
C PHE A 209 -36.21 8.11 -2.69
N VAL A 210 -35.39 8.31 -1.66
CA VAL A 210 -35.44 7.54 -0.42
C VAL A 210 -35.45 8.48 0.77
N THR A 211 -36.42 8.32 1.66
CA THR A 211 -36.46 9.02 2.94
C THR A 211 -35.38 8.48 3.87
N VAL A 212 -34.67 9.35 4.61
CA VAL A 212 -33.56 8.96 5.50
C VAL A 212 -34.09 8.35 6.79
N THR A 213 -34.56 7.11 6.70
CA THR A 213 -35.00 6.28 7.83
C THR A 213 -34.40 4.87 7.73
N ARG A 214 -34.41 4.11 8.84
CA ARG A 214 -33.88 2.74 8.87
C ARG A 214 -34.59 1.80 7.89
N ASP A 215 -35.90 1.96 7.75
CA ASP A 215 -36.76 1.16 6.86
C ASP A 215 -37.04 1.86 5.52
N GLY A 216 -36.28 2.91 5.20
CA GLY A 216 -36.45 3.68 3.97
C GLY A 216 -36.34 2.80 2.73
N SER A 217 -37.27 2.99 1.79
CA SER A 217 -37.27 2.29 0.50
C SER A 217 -37.30 3.30 -0.64
N TRP A 218 -36.64 2.95 -1.75
CA TRP A 218 -36.59 3.80 -2.94
C TRP A 218 -37.96 3.83 -3.63
N GLN A 219 -38.53 5.03 -3.71
CA GLN A 219 -39.83 5.33 -4.31
C GLN A 219 -39.64 6.23 -5.54
N ASN A 220 -40.61 6.25 -6.45
CA ASN A 220 -40.59 7.17 -7.58
C ASN A 220 -41.01 8.57 -7.11
N VAL A 221 -40.40 9.59 -7.68
CA VAL A 221 -40.74 10.99 -7.37
C VAL A 221 -41.88 11.45 -8.26
N GLU A 222 -42.90 12.07 -7.65
CA GLU A 222 -43.97 12.74 -8.39
C GLU A 222 -43.47 14.08 -8.93
N PRO A 223 -43.61 14.34 -10.25
CA PRO A 223 -43.00 15.50 -10.90
C PRO A 223 -43.59 16.86 -10.44
N ASP A 224 -44.85 16.89 -9.99
CA ASP A 224 -45.57 18.12 -9.62
C ASP A 224 -45.34 18.54 -8.15
N THR A 225 -44.34 17.95 -7.49
CA THR A 225 -43.99 18.23 -6.09
C THR A 225 -42.73 19.08 -6.00
N HIS A 226 -42.52 19.77 -4.86
CA HIS A 226 -41.27 20.49 -4.60
C HIS A 226 -40.03 19.57 -4.73
N ALA A 227 -40.17 18.30 -4.34
CA ALA A 227 -39.17 17.26 -4.54
C ALA A 227 -38.87 16.99 -6.03
N GLY A 228 -39.90 17.02 -6.88
CA GLY A 228 -39.77 16.89 -8.34
C GLY A 228 -39.01 18.03 -8.99
N GLU A 229 -39.25 19.27 -8.55
CA GLU A 229 -38.53 20.47 -9.04
C GLU A 229 -37.04 20.41 -8.68
N VAL A 230 -36.71 20.06 -7.44
CA VAL A 230 -35.32 19.91 -6.98
C VAL A 230 -34.61 18.78 -7.74
N LEU A 231 -35.28 17.64 -7.93
CA LEU A 231 -34.73 16.54 -8.73
C LEU A 231 -34.44 16.97 -10.17
N ARG A 232 -35.33 17.75 -10.79
CA ARG A 232 -35.15 18.25 -12.15
C ARG A 232 -33.92 19.16 -12.24
N ALA A 233 -33.77 20.10 -11.30
CA ALA A 233 -32.62 21.00 -11.25
C ALA A 233 -31.30 20.24 -11.06
N SER A 234 -31.24 19.29 -10.11
CA SER A 234 -30.05 18.45 -9.89
C SER A 234 -29.69 17.64 -11.14
N ARG A 235 -30.68 17.12 -11.86
CA ARG A 235 -30.46 16.34 -13.08
C ARG A 235 -30.03 17.22 -14.26
N GLU A 236 -30.56 18.44 -14.37
CA GLU A 236 -30.11 19.42 -15.37
C GLU A 236 -28.64 19.76 -15.16
N ASN A 237 -28.21 20.03 -13.92
CA ASN A 237 -26.80 20.28 -13.60
C ASN A 237 -25.90 19.09 -13.99
N LEU A 238 -26.28 17.86 -13.63
CA LEU A 238 -25.53 16.66 -14.03
C LEU A 238 -25.42 16.52 -15.56
N CYS A 239 -26.50 16.74 -16.30
CA CYS A 239 -26.46 16.65 -17.76
C CYS A 239 -25.57 17.73 -18.38
N CYS A 240 -25.56 18.95 -17.83
CA CYS A 240 -24.64 20.01 -18.25
C CYS A 240 -23.18 19.59 -18.04
N GLU A 241 -22.82 19.14 -16.83
CA GLU A 241 -21.46 18.68 -16.52
C GLU A 241 -21.01 17.51 -17.42
N LEU A 242 -21.91 16.56 -17.71
CA LEU A 242 -21.62 15.45 -18.62
C LEU A 242 -21.38 15.93 -20.06
N SER A 243 -22.13 16.94 -20.52
CA SER A 243 -21.97 17.48 -21.87
C SER A 243 -20.64 18.21 -22.07
N GLU A 244 -20.08 18.80 -21.00
CA GLU A 244 -18.76 19.44 -21.06
C GLU A 244 -17.62 18.41 -21.17
N LEU A 245 -17.78 17.24 -20.54
CA LEU A 245 -16.71 16.24 -20.44
C LEU A 245 -16.78 15.14 -21.52
N ASP A 246 -17.96 14.88 -22.08
CA ASP A 246 -18.20 13.80 -23.05
C ASP A 246 -18.91 14.30 -24.31
N THR A 247 -18.15 14.40 -25.41
CA THR A 247 -18.64 14.86 -26.71
C THR A 247 -19.76 13.98 -27.27
N GLU A 248 -19.72 12.66 -27.04
CA GLU A 248 -20.77 11.74 -27.50
C GLU A 248 -22.09 11.95 -26.74
N PHE A 249 -21.99 12.31 -25.45
CA PHE A 249 -23.18 12.64 -24.67
C PHE A 249 -23.74 14.01 -25.04
N MET A 250 -22.87 14.99 -25.31
CA MET A 250 -23.29 16.33 -25.75
C MET A 250 -24.13 16.29 -27.03
N THR A 251 -23.69 15.53 -28.04
CA THR A 251 -24.46 15.38 -29.29
C THR A 251 -25.81 14.71 -29.03
N LEU A 252 -25.85 13.63 -28.25
CA LEU A 252 -27.10 12.97 -27.86
C LEU A 252 -28.04 13.91 -27.09
N PHE A 253 -27.51 14.72 -26.18
CA PHE A 253 -28.29 15.64 -25.35
C PHE A 253 -28.92 16.78 -26.17
N LEU A 254 -28.16 17.36 -27.11
CA LEU A 254 -28.63 18.46 -27.95
C LEU A 254 -29.54 17.98 -29.09
N GLU A 255 -29.14 16.94 -29.82
CA GLU A 255 -29.84 16.48 -31.03
C GLU A 255 -31.06 15.60 -30.70
N ASN A 256 -30.92 14.63 -29.79
CA ASN A 256 -31.99 13.66 -29.53
C ASN A 256 -32.94 14.09 -28.41
N CYS A 257 -32.45 14.84 -27.42
CA CYS A 257 -33.26 15.28 -26.27
C CYS A 257 -33.69 16.75 -26.34
N GLY A 258 -33.15 17.54 -27.28
CA GLY A 258 -33.46 18.97 -27.42
C GLY A 258 -33.09 19.78 -26.18
N GLY A 259 -32.08 19.34 -25.41
CA GLY A 259 -31.68 19.96 -24.15
C GLY A 259 -32.55 19.63 -22.93
N ASP A 260 -33.55 18.73 -23.05
CA ASP A 260 -34.39 18.34 -21.91
C ASP A 260 -33.78 17.16 -21.13
N SER A 261 -33.25 17.43 -19.94
CA SER A 261 -32.61 16.45 -19.04
C SER A 261 -33.53 15.29 -18.67
N MET A 262 -34.84 15.51 -18.68
CA MET A 262 -35.83 14.51 -18.28
C MET A 262 -36.08 13.47 -19.37
N LYS A 263 -35.81 13.78 -20.64
CA LYS A 263 -35.94 12.84 -21.78
C LYS A 263 -34.75 11.92 -21.93
N VAL A 264 -33.60 12.27 -21.36
CA VAL A 264 -32.38 11.46 -21.42
C VAL A 264 -32.60 10.12 -20.72
N SER A 265 -32.22 9.02 -21.37
CA SER A 265 -32.31 7.68 -20.80
C SER A 265 -31.28 7.50 -19.67
N PRO A 266 -31.63 6.82 -18.55
CA PRO A 266 -30.65 6.45 -17.52
C PRO A 266 -29.46 5.66 -18.07
N VAL A 267 -29.67 4.86 -19.12
CA VAL A 267 -28.61 4.04 -19.74
C VAL A 267 -27.54 4.90 -20.40
N ASP A 268 -27.94 6.00 -21.04
CA ASP A 268 -27.00 6.88 -21.76
C ASP A 268 -26.19 7.72 -20.77
N ILE A 269 -26.81 8.18 -19.68
CA ILE A 269 -26.11 8.81 -18.54
C ILE A 269 -25.08 7.84 -17.95
N ILE A 270 -25.46 6.58 -17.72
CA ILE A 270 -24.54 5.58 -17.17
C ILE A 270 -23.34 5.36 -18.08
N LYS A 271 -23.55 5.28 -19.41
CA LYS A 271 -22.46 5.13 -20.39
C LYS A 271 -21.52 6.33 -20.39
N ALA A 272 -22.07 7.55 -20.35
CA ALA A 272 -21.28 8.78 -20.32
C ALA A 272 -20.41 8.86 -19.05
N ILE A 273 -21.02 8.67 -17.87
CA ILE A 273 -20.30 8.66 -16.59
C ILE A 273 -19.21 7.58 -16.61
N ARG A 274 -19.51 6.37 -17.13
CA ARG A 274 -18.52 5.30 -17.25
C ARG A 274 -17.34 5.71 -18.12
N ARG A 275 -17.55 6.29 -19.31
CA ARG A 275 -16.45 6.79 -20.17
C ARG A 275 -15.59 7.82 -19.46
N ILE A 276 -16.20 8.78 -18.78
CA ILE A 276 -15.50 9.84 -18.04
C ILE A 276 -14.69 9.25 -16.87
N THR A 277 -15.28 8.31 -16.13
CA THR A 277 -14.66 7.64 -14.99
C THR A 277 -13.46 6.79 -15.44
N LEU A 278 -13.59 6.02 -16.52
CA LEU A 278 -12.50 5.22 -17.08
C LEU A 278 -11.34 6.08 -17.60
N ALA A 279 -11.64 7.29 -18.10
CA ALA A 279 -10.64 8.26 -18.53
C ALA A 279 -10.03 9.07 -17.36
N ASN A 280 -10.43 8.82 -16.11
CA ASN A 280 -10.04 9.59 -14.92
C ASN A 280 -10.26 11.12 -15.07
N ARG A 281 -11.26 11.55 -15.86
CA ARG A 281 -11.58 12.98 -16.08
C ARG A 281 -12.58 13.54 -15.06
N GLY A 282 -13.34 12.66 -14.42
CA GLY A 282 -14.32 13.01 -13.40
C GLY A 282 -14.77 11.76 -12.65
N ALA A 283 -15.45 11.96 -11.52
CA ALA A 283 -15.88 10.87 -10.66
C ALA A 283 -17.33 11.05 -10.19
N ALA A 284 -18.08 9.96 -10.18
CA ALA A 284 -19.44 9.94 -9.66
C ALA A 284 -19.45 10.12 -8.13
N ILE A 285 -20.25 11.07 -7.64
CA ILE A 285 -20.44 11.35 -6.22
C ILE A 285 -21.85 10.92 -5.80
N GLY A 286 -21.91 9.89 -4.97
CA GLY A 286 -23.10 9.52 -4.21
C GLY A 286 -23.09 10.13 -2.82
N CYS A 287 -24.24 10.13 -2.15
CA CYS A 287 -24.39 10.67 -0.81
C CYS A 287 -25.34 9.81 0.04
N GLY A 288 -25.14 9.78 1.35
CA GLY A 288 -26.03 9.04 2.24
C GLY A 288 -25.64 9.01 3.72
N SER A 289 -26.33 8.14 4.45
CA SER A 289 -26.01 7.81 5.84
C SER A 289 -26.02 6.30 6.00
N ALA A 290 -24.83 5.70 6.01
CA ALA A 290 -24.69 4.24 6.16
C ALA A 290 -25.24 3.74 7.50
N LEU A 291 -25.17 4.56 8.56
CA LEU A 291 -25.64 4.19 9.89
C LEU A 291 -27.18 4.19 9.97
N ARG A 292 -27.83 5.29 9.54
CA ARG A 292 -29.27 5.49 9.72
C ARG A 292 -30.12 4.96 8.59
N CYS A 293 -29.64 4.98 7.36
CA CYS A 293 -30.39 4.57 6.18
C CYS A 293 -29.56 3.63 5.30
N PRO A 294 -29.59 2.31 5.56
CA PRO A 294 -28.87 1.33 4.73
C PRO A 294 -29.25 1.41 3.25
N ALA A 295 -30.51 1.74 2.92
CA ALA A 295 -30.96 1.89 1.54
C ALA A 295 -30.19 2.98 0.76
N SER A 296 -29.62 3.98 1.44
CA SER A 296 -28.78 5.03 0.82
C SER A 296 -27.42 4.52 0.31
N VAL A 297 -26.99 3.32 0.72
CA VAL A 297 -25.76 2.67 0.23
C VAL A 297 -25.98 1.95 -1.11
N ARG A 298 -27.24 1.66 -1.48
CA ARG A 298 -27.58 0.94 -2.71
C ARG A 298 -27.06 1.63 -4.00
N PRO A 299 -27.18 2.96 -4.17
CA PRO A 299 -26.58 3.64 -5.31
C PRO A 299 -25.06 3.46 -5.40
N VAL A 300 -24.35 3.37 -4.27
CA VAL A 300 -22.88 3.15 -4.26
C VAL A 300 -22.53 1.78 -4.85
N LEU A 301 -23.26 0.73 -4.48
CA LEU A 301 -23.10 -0.60 -5.08
C LEU A 301 -23.40 -0.59 -6.60
N ASP A 302 -24.39 0.20 -7.00
CA ASP A 302 -24.72 0.38 -8.41
C ASP A 302 -23.63 1.17 -9.16
N HIS A 303 -23.06 2.21 -8.56
CA HIS A 303 -21.93 2.97 -9.10
C HIS A 303 -20.69 2.09 -9.28
N VAL A 304 -20.38 1.23 -8.31
CA VAL A 304 -19.26 0.26 -8.41
C VAL A 304 -19.41 -0.60 -9.67
N VAL A 305 -20.60 -1.15 -9.89
CA VAL A 305 -20.83 -2.04 -11.02
C VAL A 305 -20.83 -1.27 -12.35
N ASN A 306 -21.49 -0.12 -12.37
CA ASN A 306 -21.75 0.63 -13.59
C ASN A 306 -20.53 1.44 -14.06
N PHE A 307 -19.77 2.05 -13.14
CA PHE A 307 -18.74 3.04 -13.48
C PHE A 307 -17.32 2.53 -13.37
N LEU A 308 -17.02 1.66 -12.39
CA LEU A 308 -15.66 1.13 -12.22
C LEU A 308 -15.30 0.11 -13.32
N PRO A 309 -14.01 0.00 -13.69
CA PRO A 309 -13.54 -0.92 -14.70
C PRO A 309 -13.64 -2.38 -14.27
N SER A 310 -13.73 -3.25 -15.26
CA SER A 310 -13.44 -4.68 -15.11
C SER A 310 -11.93 -4.93 -15.20
N PRO A 311 -11.44 -6.05 -14.65
CA PRO A 311 -10.04 -6.47 -14.77
C PRO A 311 -9.52 -6.47 -16.21
N LYS A 312 -10.37 -6.85 -17.17
CA LYS A 312 -10.00 -7.00 -18.58
C LYS A 312 -9.81 -5.65 -19.28
N GLU A 313 -10.63 -4.65 -18.93
CA GLU A 313 -10.51 -3.28 -19.44
C GLU A 313 -9.28 -2.57 -18.88
N ARG A 314 -8.89 -2.87 -17.63
CA ARG A 314 -7.74 -2.24 -16.98
C ARG A 314 -6.41 -2.89 -17.34
N ASN A 315 -6.36 -4.22 -17.39
CA ASN A 315 -5.11 -4.98 -17.52
C ASN A 315 -4.83 -5.45 -18.95
N THR A 316 -5.41 -4.81 -19.97
CA THR A 316 -5.32 -5.25 -21.38
C THR A 316 -3.88 -5.45 -21.86
N SER A 317 -2.95 -4.58 -21.47
CA SER A 317 -1.52 -4.71 -21.83
C SER A 317 -0.88 -5.97 -21.26
N LEU A 318 -1.21 -6.33 -20.01
CA LEU A 318 -0.71 -7.56 -19.39
C LEU A 318 -1.37 -8.80 -20.01
N THR A 319 -2.69 -8.77 -20.23
CA THR A 319 -3.37 -9.88 -20.90
C THR A 319 -2.81 -10.14 -22.30
N ASN A 320 -2.42 -9.09 -23.03
CA ASN A 320 -1.77 -9.23 -24.33
C ASN A 320 -0.35 -9.82 -24.25
N LEU A 321 0.40 -9.49 -23.20
CA LEU A 321 1.77 -10.01 -22.99
C LEU A 321 1.78 -11.48 -22.58
N PHE A 322 0.91 -11.86 -21.64
CA PHE A 322 0.88 -13.20 -21.07
C PHE A 322 -0.03 -14.16 -21.84
N GLY A 323 -1.00 -13.65 -22.62
CA GLY A 323 -1.92 -14.48 -23.39
C GLY A 323 -2.75 -15.39 -22.48
N GLN A 324 -2.57 -16.71 -22.62
CA GLN A 324 -3.20 -17.72 -21.77
C GLN A 324 -2.33 -18.21 -20.62
N GLU A 325 -1.07 -17.77 -20.55
CA GLU A 325 -0.15 -18.17 -19.49
C GLU A 325 -0.55 -17.56 -18.14
N LEU A 326 -0.32 -18.34 -17.08
CA LEU A 326 -0.66 -17.92 -15.73
C LEU A 326 0.28 -16.79 -15.27
N CYS A 327 -0.32 -15.69 -14.82
CA CYS A 327 0.36 -14.61 -14.12
C CYS A 327 -0.39 -14.28 -12.84
N GLY A 328 0.22 -14.62 -11.70
CA GLY A 328 -0.29 -14.34 -10.37
C GLY A 328 0.63 -13.37 -9.62
N PHE A 329 0.04 -12.52 -8.78
CA PHE A 329 0.79 -11.62 -7.89
C PHE A 329 0.38 -11.84 -6.44
N VAL A 330 1.34 -12.14 -5.58
CA VAL A 330 1.11 -12.31 -4.14
C VAL A 330 1.10 -10.94 -3.48
N PHE A 331 -0.03 -10.52 -2.92
CA PHE A 331 -0.15 -9.18 -2.32
C PHE A 331 -0.38 -9.19 -0.81
N LYS A 332 -0.78 -10.33 -0.26
CA LYS A 332 -0.92 -10.53 1.17
C LYS A 332 -0.58 -11.97 1.52
N ILE A 333 0.07 -12.15 2.66
CA ILE A 333 0.23 -13.45 3.31
C ILE A 333 -0.45 -13.37 4.67
N GLY A 334 -1.13 -14.43 5.06
CA GLY A 334 -1.66 -14.59 6.41
C GLY A 334 -1.42 -16.01 6.91
N HIS A 335 -1.23 -16.17 8.20
CA HIS A 335 -1.09 -17.47 8.85
C HIS A 335 -2.41 -17.90 9.52
N ASP A 336 -2.89 -19.10 9.18
CA ASP A 336 -4.01 -19.75 9.85
C ASP A 336 -3.52 -20.96 10.67
N LYS A 337 -4.01 -21.10 11.91
CA LYS A 337 -3.57 -22.17 12.83
C LYS A 337 -3.79 -23.58 12.29
N ARG A 338 -4.79 -23.79 11.42
CA ARG A 338 -5.15 -25.12 10.87
C ARG A 338 -4.64 -25.31 9.45
N LYS A 339 -4.71 -24.26 8.61
CA LYS A 339 -4.37 -24.32 7.19
C LYS A 339 -2.94 -23.86 6.87
N GLY A 340 -2.21 -23.38 7.87
CA GLY A 340 -0.85 -22.88 7.74
C GLY A 340 -0.80 -21.56 6.99
N LYS A 341 0.29 -21.35 6.25
CA LYS A 341 0.51 -20.16 5.42
C LYS A 341 -0.49 -20.08 4.26
N LEU A 342 -1.25 -18.98 4.24
CA LEU A 342 -2.22 -18.64 3.20
C LEU A 342 -1.71 -17.42 2.42
N SER A 343 -1.51 -17.59 1.12
CA SER A 343 -1.09 -16.52 0.21
C SER A 343 -2.27 -16.02 -0.59
N PHE A 344 -2.57 -14.73 -0.51
CA PHE A 344 -3.58 -14.07 -1.32
C PHE A 344 -2.95 -13.65 -2.65
N VAL A 345 -3.48 -14.22 -3.72
CA VAL A 345 -2.94 -14.09 -5.07
C VAL A 345 -3.97 -13.42 -5.97
N ARG A 346 -3.56 -12.33 -6.60
CA ARG A 346 -4.28 -11.68 -7.70
C ARG A 346 -3.91 -12.37 -9.01
N VAL A 347 -4.87 -12.96 -9.72
CA VAL A 347 -4.64 -13.57 -11.04
C VAL A 347 -4.87 -12.51 -12.12
N TYR A 348 -3.82 -12.13 -12.86
CA TYR A 348 -3.88 -11.16 -13.94
C TYR A 348 -4.13 -11.79 -15.30
N ALA A 349 -3.54 -12.96 -15.55
CA ALA A 349 -3.70 -13.71 -16.79
C ALA A 349 -3.69 -15.22 -16.51
N GLY A 350 -4.30 -15.99 -17.40
CA GLY A 350 -4.38 -17.45 -17.29
C GLY A 350 -5.36 -17.94 -16.21
N THR A 351 -5.24 -19.22 -15.85
CA THR A 351 -6.11 -19.86 -14.86
C THR A 351 -5.27 -20.64 -13.85
N LEU A 352 -5.53 -20.40 -12.57
CA LEU A 352 -4.88 -21.10 -11.48
C LEU A 352 -5.66 -22.37 -11.15
N THR A 353 -5.02 -23.53 -11.14
CA THR A 353 -5.67 -24.83 -10.90
C THR A 353 -5.16 -25.47 -9.60
N SER A 354 -6.06 -26.10 -8.84
CA SER A 354 -5.67 -26.82 -7.62
C SER A 354 -4.82 -28.05 -7.96
N ASN A 355 -3.92 -28.41 -7.05
CA ASN A 355 -2.91 -29.46 -7.19
C ASN A 355 -1.87 -29.23 -8.30
N SER A 356 -1.77 -28.00 -8.81
CA SER A 356 -0.67 -27.61 -9.70
C SER A 356 0.58 -27.18 -8.92
N THR A 357 1.70 -27.16 -9.63
CA THR A 357 2.97 -26.55 -9.20
C THR A 357 3.09 -25.17 -9.83
N LEU A 358 3.56 -24.18 -9.06
CA LEU A 358 3.80 -22.82 -9.54
C LEU A 358 5.28 -22.47 -9.45
N PHE A 359 5.75 -21.67 -10.40
CA PHE A 359 7.10 -21.12 -10.39
C PHE A 359 7.05 -19.68 -9.87
N ASN A 360 7.84 -19.37 -8.85
CA ASN A 360 8.05 -18.03 -8.35
C ASN A 360 9.20 -17.38 -9.13
N SER A 361 8.87 -16.45 -10.04
CA SER A 361 9.88 -15.82 -10.90
C SER A 361 10.79 -14.85 -10.13
N THR A 362 10.32 -14.29 -9.01
CA THR A 362 11.10 -13.39 -8.16
C THR A 362 12.20 -14.13 -7.40
N ARG A 363 11.93 -15.37 -6.96
CA ARG A 363 12.85 -16.17 -6.14
C ARG A 363 13.55 -17.31 -6.89
N GLY A 364 13.08 -17.66 -8.08
CA GLY A 364 13.58 -18.82 -8.84
C GLY A 364 13.24 -20.16 -8.18
N THR A 365 12.15 -20.22 -7.41
CA THR A 365 11.73 -21.41 -6.66
C THR A 365 10.42 -21.96 -7.20
N THR A 366 10.24 -23.28 -7.13
CA THR A 366 8.97 -23.93 -7.50
C THR A 366 8.26 -24.40 -6.23
N ASP A 367 7.01 -23.98 -6.06
CA ASP A 367 6.16 -24.35 -4.93
C ASP A 367 4.98 -25.22 -5.41
N GLY A 368 4.59 -26.23 -4.63
CA GLY A 368 3.42 -27.06 -4.89
C GLY A 368 3.51 -28.44 -4.23
N PRO A 369 2.42 -29.24 -4.28
CA PRO A 369 1.13 -28.94 -4.90
C PRO A 369 0.29 -27.93 -4.11
N ILE A 370 -0.38 -27.02 -4.81
CA ILE A 370 -1.18 -25.96 -4.19
C ILE A 370 -2.63 -26.38 -3.92
N LYS A 371 -3.27 -25.79 -2.91
CA LYS A 371 -4.72 -25.85 -2.68
C LYS A 371 -5.33 -24.47 -2.81
N LEU A 372 -6.47 -24.37 -3.49
CA LEU A 372 -7.12 -23.09 -3.77
C LEU A 372 -8.39 -22.89 -2.93
N PHE A 373 -8.58 -21.66 -2.49
CA PHE A 373 -9.76 -21.20 -1.79
C PHE A 373 -10.19 -19.82 -2.32
N ILE A 374 -11.47 -19.48 -2.13
CA ILE A 374 -11.97 -18.12 -2.28
C ILE A 374 -12.45 -17.62 -0.92
N ALA A 375 -12.06 -16.40 -0.58
CA ALA A 375 -12.54 -15.71 0.62
C ALA A 375 -13.95 -15.17 0.36
N HIS A 376 -14.94 -15.87 0.90
CA HIS A 376 -16.34 -15.47 0.84
C HIS A 376 -16.82 -15.17 2.26
N SER A 377 -17.05 -13.89 2.54
CA SER A 377 -17.30 -13.41 3.91
C SER A 377 -16.15 -13.81 4.85
N SER A 378 -16.46 -14.44 5.99
CA SER A 378 -15.50 -14.97 6.97
C SER A 378 -15.00 -16.38 6.68
N GLU A 379 -15.45 -17.03 5.60
CA GLU A 379 -15.12 -18.43 5.29
C GLU A 379 -14.27 -18.59 4.03
N LEU A 380 -13.40 -19.60 4.04
CA LEU A 380 -12.55 -19.96 2.91
C LEU A 380 -13.13 -21.20 2.21
N ILE A 381 -13.79 -20.98 1.08
CA ILE A 381 -14.45 -22.02 0.29
C ILE A 381 -13.41 -22.67 -0.65
N PRO A 382 -13.19 -23.99 -0.60
CA PRO A 382 -12.24 -24.66 -1.48
C PRO A 382 -12.75 -24.66 -2.93
N VAL A 383 -11.86 -24.39 -3.88
CA VAL A 383 -12.19 -24.32 -5.31
C VAL A 383 -11.19 -25.12 -6.16
N THR A 384 -11.63 -25.59 -7.32
CA THR A 384 -10.77 -26.37 -8.24
C THR A 384 -9.94 -25.49 -9.15
N SER A 385 -10.45 -24.32 -9.53
CA SER A 385 -9.75 -23.36 -10.39
C SER A 385 -10.22 -21.94 -10.15
N VAL A 386 -9.35 -20.97 -10.42
CA VAL A 386 -9.64 -19.53 -10.36
C VAL A 386 -9.13 -18.87 -11.64
N SER A 387 -10.02 -18.18 -12.36
CA SER A 387 -9.74 -17.52 -13.63
C SER A 387 -9.13 -16.12 -13.47
N GLU A 388 -8.64 -15.56 -14.58
CA GLU A 388 -8.14 -14.18 -14.67
C GLU A 388 -9.10 -13.14 -14.06
N GLY A 389 -8.53 -12.12 -13.43
CA GLY A 389 -9.28 -11.02 -12.83
C GLY A 389 -9.94 -11.35 -11.48
N ASN A 390 -9.73 -12.55 -10.92
CA ASN A 390 -10.15 -12.90 -9.56
C ASN A 390 -9.01 -12.81 -8.54
N ILE A 391 -9.38 -12.90 -7.27
CA ILE A 391 -8.47 -13.06 -6.13
C ILE A 391 -8.64 -14.48 -5.59
N ALA A 392 -7.53 -15.21 -5.49
CA ALA A 392 -7.47 -16.56 -4.92
C ALA A 392 -6.73 -16.54 -3.59
N VAL A 393 -7.11 -17.42 -2.68
CA VAL A 393 -6.32 -17.74 -1.48
C VAL A 393 -5.68 -19.10 -1.70
N VAL A 394 -4.36 -19.14 -1.66
CA VAL A 394 -3.54 -20.31 -2.02
C VAL A 394 -2.82 -20.82 -0.78
N SER A 395 -2.95 -22.11 -0.51
CA SER A 395 -2.16 -22.83 0.49
C SER A 395 -1.14 -23.73 -0.21
N GLY A 396 0.03 -23.95 0.40
CA GLY A 396 1.13 -24.75 -0.17
C GLY A 396 2.24 -23.93 -0.85
N LEU A 397 2.20 -22.60 -0.75
CA LEU A 397 3.28 -21.71 -1.19
C LEU A 397 4.21 -21.38 -0.04
N PHE A 398 5.21 -22.23 0.19
CA PHE A 398 6.13 -22.07 1.33
C PHE A 398 7.14 -20.96 1.08
N SER A 399 7.71 -20.89 -0.14
CA SER A 399 8.78 -19.94 -0.47
C SER A 399 8.30 -18.51 -0.76
N ALA A 400 7.03 -18.35 -1.15
CA ALA A 400 6.46 -17.07 -1.58
C ALA A 400 6.39 -16.02 -0.47
N VAL A 401 6.72 -14.76 -0.78
CA VAL A 401 6.57 -13.60 0.09
C VAL A 401 5.66 -12.55 -0.58
N THR A 402 5.09 -11.65 0.20
CA THR A 402 4.32 -10.51 -0.30
C THR A 402 5.16 -9.71 -1.30
N GLY A 403 4.64 -9.53 -2.52
CA GLY A 403 5.32 -8.87 -3.63
C GLY A 403 5.82 -9.83 -4.73
N ASP A 404 5.80 -11.14 -4.50
CA ASP A 404 6.31 -12.12 -5.46
C ASP A 404 5.36 -12.34 -6.65
N THR A 405 5.95 -12.66 -7.81
CA THR A 405 5.23 -13.01 -9.04
C THR A 405 5.24 -14.52 -9.26
N LEU A 406 4.07 -15.09 -9.55
CA LEU A 406 3.84 -16.51 -9.76
C LEU A 406 3.50 -16.78 -11.23
N LEU A 407 4.16 -17.78 -11.81
CA LEU A 407 4.00 -18.23 -13.19
C LEU A 407 3.67 -19.73 -13.25
N SER A 408 3.23 -20.19 -14.42
CA SER A 408 2.98 -21.61 -14.71
C SER A 408 4.26 -22.46 -14.69
N SER A 409 5.36 -21.97 -15.28
CA SER A 409 6.66 -22.65 -15.30
C SER A 409 7.83 -21.69 -15.52
N GLU A 410 9.04 -22.19 -15.29
CA GLU A 410 10.30 -21.47 -15.55
C GLU A 410 10.48 -21.14 -17.05
N SER A 411 10.09 -22.04 -17.95
CA SER A 411 10.19 -21.81 -19.40
C SER A 411 9.37 -20.60 -19.86
N VAL A 412 8.22 -20.36 -19.23
CA VAL A 412 7.36 -19.21 -19.52
C VAL A 412 8.02 -17.91 -19.08
N SER A 413 8.74 -17.91 -17.95
CA SER A 413 9.53 -16.76 -17.49
C SER A 413 10.55 -16.32 -18.55
N HIS A 414 11.34 -17.26 -19.08
CA HIS A 414 12.34 -16.99 -20.11
C HIS A 414 11.73 -16.52 -21.43
N GLN A 415 10.62 -17.15 -21.87
CA GLN A 415 9.91 -16.74 -23.08
C GLN A 415 9.39 -15.30 -23.00
N LEU A 416 8.80 -14.94 -21.85
CA LEU A 416 8.31 -13.59 -21.61
C LEU A 416 9.45 -12.58 -21.49
N ALA A 417 10.59 -12.96 -20.91
CA ALA A 417 11.78 -12.10 -20.83
C ALA A 417 12.29 -11.75 -22.24
N HIS A 418 12.40 -12.76 -23.11
CA HIS A 418 12.77 -12.57 -24.51
C HIS A 418 11.75 -11.74 -25.29
N ALA A 419 10.45 -11.97 -25.09
CA ALA A 419 9.38 -11.20 -25.74
C ALA A 419 9.46 -9.72 -25.35
N ARG A 420 9.67 -9.42 -24.07
CA ARG A 420 9.80 -8.05 -23.56
C ARG A 420 11.05 -7.35 -24.07
N HIS A 421 12.20 -8.03 -24.12
CA HIS A 421 13.43 -7.45 -24.67
C HIS A 421 13.26 -7.01 -26.12
N LYS A 422 12.49 -7.74 -26.95
CA LYS A 422 12.17 -7.33 -28.32
C LYS A 422 11.31 -6.07 -28.36
N VAL A 423 10.23 -6.02 -27.58
CA VAL A 423 9.33 -4.85 -27.51
C VAL A 423 10.08 -3.60 -27.04
N CYS A 424 10.89 -3.69 -25.99
CA CYS A 424 11.70 -2.56 -25.53
C CYS A 424 12.74 -2.09 -26.57
N HIS A 425 13.26 -2.99 -27.41
CA HIS A 425 14.21 -2.63 -28.47
C HIS A 425 13.51 -1.92 -29.64
N GLU A 426 12.28 -2.34 -29.97
CA GLU A 426 11.42 -1.72 -30.98
C GLU A 426 10.91 -0.34 -30.52
N GLU A 427 10.49 -0.20 -29.25
CA GLU A 427 10.06 1.08 -28.66
C GLU A 427 11.21 2.10 -28.58
N LYS A 428 12.43 1.66 -28.23
CA LYS A 428 13.62 2.51 -28.24
C LYS A 428 14.03 2.92 -29.66
N ALA A 429 13.86 2.03 -30.64
CA ALA A 429 14.10 2.34 -32.06
C ALA A 429 13.08 3.36 -32.59
N ALA A 430 11.80 3.22 -32.23
CA ALA A 430 10.74 4.16 -32.59
C ALA A 430 10.94 5.56 -31.96
N LYS A 431 11.40 5.63 -30.71
CA LYS A 431 11.77 6.90 -30.03
C LYS A 431 13.00 7.58 -30.64
N HIS A 432 13.95 6.80 -31.18
CA HIS A 432 15.11 7.37 -31.89
C HIS A 432 14.73 7.94 -33.26
N ASP A 433 13.73 7.38 -33.92
CA ASP A 433 13.28 7.84 -35.23
C ASP A 433 12.33 9.06 -35.15
N SER A 434 11.55 9.18 -34.07
CA SER A 434 10.68 10.34 -33.81
C SER A 434 11.46 11.60 -33.40
N HIS A 435 12.57 11.45 -32.66
CA HIS A 435 13.47 12.58 -32.34
C HIS A 435 14.17 13.18 -33.58
N ARG A 436 14.20 12.48 -34.72
CA ARG A 436 14.80 12.99 -35.96
C ARG A 436 13.83 13.78 -36.86
N LYS A 437 12.52 13.78 -36.55
CA LYS A 437 11.47 14.38 -37.40
C LYS A 437 10.69 15.56 -36.82
N LEU A 438 10.96 16.01 -35.60
CA LEU A 438 10.22 17.12 -34.97
C LEU A 438 11.18 18.22 -34.49
N ALA A 439 11.59 19.09 -35.42
CA ALA A 439 12.27 20.36 -35.12
C ALA A 439 11.46 21.59 -35.59
N HIS A 440 10.24 21.41 -36.08
CA HIS A 440 9.33 22.50 -36.43
C HIS A 440 7.90 22.04 -36.17
N ASP A 441 7.37 22.38 -34.98
CA ASP A 441 6.05 23.00 -34.79
C ASP A 441 5.65 22.94 -33.32
N VAL A 442 5.47 24.12 -32.73
CA VAL A 442 4.89 24.34 -31.41
C VAL A 442 3.41 24.62 -31.62
N SER A 443 2.57 23.61 -31.41
CA SER A 443 1.15 23.82 -31.14
C SER A 443 0.58 22.64 -30.36
N LEU A 444 0.01 22.97 -29.20
CA LEU A 444 -0.81 22.10 -28.37
C LEU A 444 -1.93 21.44 -29.20
N HIS A 445 -2.13 20.14 -28.97
CA HIS A 445 -3.19 19.24 -29.45
C HIS A 445 -2.70 18.06 -30.30
N SER A 446 -1.92 17.18 -29.65
CA SER A 446 -1.85 15.75 -29.99
C SER A 446 -1.32 14.95 -28.80
N ALA A 447 -1.96 15.08 -27.62
CA ALA A 447 -1.79 14.14 -26.51
C ALA A 447 -2.71 12.93 -26.74
N GLY A 448 -2.49 12.23 -27.85
CA GLY A 448 -3.19 11.01 -28.21
C GLY A 448 -2.36 9.79 -27.84
N ILE A 449 -2.77 9.10 -26.77
CA ILE A 449 -2.49 7.68 -26.52
C ILE A 449 -0.99 7.32 -26.43
N GLU A 450 -0.20 8.18 -25.80
CA GLU A 450 1.06 7.79 -25.16
C GLU A 450 0.91 8.18 -23.69
N ASP A 451 0.55 7.23 -22.82
CA ASP A 451 1.11 7.15 -21.45
C ASP A 451 0.46 6.10 -20.55
N GLN A 452 1.29 5.10 -20.20
CA GLN A 452 1.56 4.71 -18.81
C GLN A 452 0.45 4.01 -18.01
N LEU A 453 0.32 2.71 -18.25
CA LEU A 453 0.08 1.71 -17.21
C LEU A 453 1.33 0.81 -17.15
N GLU A 454 2.45 1.40 -16.75
CA GLU A 454 3.61 0.61 -16.37
C GLU A 454 3.32 -0.03 -15.00
N MET A 455 2.61 -1.16 -15.03
CA MET A 455 3.05 -2.26 -14.19
C MET A 455 4.44 -2.62 -14.71
N GLU A 456 5.47 -1.87 -14.29
CA GLU A 456 6.84 -2.05 -14.73
C GLU A 456 7.18 -3.53 -14.55
N VAL A 457 7.30 -4.24 -15.65
CA VAL A 457 7.77 -5.61 -15.59
C VAL A 457 9.29 -5.52 -15.61
N ILE A 458 9.94 -5.82 -14.50
CA ILE A 458 11.41 -5.77 -14.44
C ILE A 458 11.91 -7.07 -15.08
N GLY A 459 12.73 -6.92 -16.11
CA GLY A 459 13.45 -8.02 -16.75
C GLY A 459 14.90 -7.95 -16.31
N ASP A 460 15.29 -8.75 -15.32
CA ASP A 460 16.69 -8.84 -14.91
C ASP A 460 17.32 -10.03 -15.64
N GLY A 461 17.70 -9.83 -16.91
CA GLY A 461 18.40 -10.79 -17.79
C GLY A 461 17.62 -12.06 -18.18
N ASP A 462 17.07 -12.77 -17.20
CA ASP A 462 16.52 -14.12 -17.31
C ASP A 462 15.04 -14.23 -16.88
N ASN A 463 14.55 -13.36 -15.99
CA ASN A 463 13.20 -13.48 -15.38
C ASN A 463 12.32 -12.24 -15.50
N VAL A 464 11.01 -12.49 -15.61
CA VAL A 464 9.96 -11.48 -15.70
C VAL A 464 9.30 -11.30 -14.33
N MET A 465 9.42 -10.11 -13.77
CA MET A 465 8.86 -9.78 -12.44
C MET A 465 7.89 -8.61 -12.55
N LEU A 466 6.71 -8.71 -11.93
CA LEU A 466 5.87 -7.54 -11.72
C LEU A 466 6.54 -6.69 -10.63
N LYS A 467 6.97 -5.44 -10.93
CA LYS A 467 7.70 -4.55 -9.98
C LYS A 467 7.08 -4.56 -8.60
N GLY A 468 7.72 -5.10 -7.56
CA GLY A 468 7.16 -5.08 -6.21
C GLY A 468 6.92 -3.66 -5.68
N ILE A 469 6.34 -3.55 -4.49
CA ILE A 469 6.35 -2.27 -3.77
C ILE A 469 7.62 -2.22 -2.94
N ASP A 470 8.41 -1.18 -3.16
CA ASP A 470 9.62 -0.93 -2.37
C ASP A 470 9.20 -0.68 -0.93
N SER A 471 9.60 -1.59 -0.04
CA SER A 471 9.40 -1.39 1.40
C SER A 471 10.33 -0.26 1.86
N PRO A 472 9.79 0.77 2.56
CA PRO A 472 10.62 1.81 3.13
C PRO A 472 11.58 1.22 4.16
N GLU A 473 12.74 1.85 4.36
CA GLU A 473 13.69 1.39 5.37
C GLU A 473 13.13 1.62 6.78
N PRO A 474 13.23 0.62 7.68
CA PRO A 474 12.78 0.79 9.04
C PRO A 474 13.63 1.84 9.75
N VAL A 475 12.95 2.70 10.50
CA VAL A 475 13.52 3.88 11.14
C VAL A 475 13.68 3.72 12.65
N TYR A 476 12.90 2.81 13.24
CA TYR A 476 12.98 2.44 14.64
C TYR A 476 13.49 1.02 14.81
N PHE A 477 14.08 0.73 15.96
CA PHE A 477 14.34 -0.63 16.39
C PHE A 477 14.11 -0.81 17.89
N CYS A 478 13.81 -2.03 18.31
CA CYS A 478 13.71 -2.38 19.72
C CYS A 478 14.21 -3.81 19.95
N CYS A 479 14.70 -4.08 21.16
CA CYS A 479 14.99 -5.44 21.58
C CYS A 479 13.68 -6.10 22.02
N ILE A 480 13.42 -7.31 21.54
CA ILE A 480 12.29 -8.14 21.97
C ILE A 480 12.84 -9.44 22.54
N GLU A 481 12.39 -9.80 23.73
CA GLU A 481 12.81 -11.00 24.44
C GLU A 481 11.63 -11.95 24.65
N PRO A 482 11.84 -13.27 24.51
CA PRO A 482 10.82 -14.26 24.79
C PRO A 482 10.51 -14.32 26.30
N PRO A 483 9.30 -14.77 26.70
CA PRO A 483 8.94 -14.88 28.12
C PRO A 483 9.83 -15.87 28.89
N SER A 484 10.36 -16.88 28.20
CA SER A 484 11.25 -17.90 28.77
C SER A 484 12.14 -18.51 27.71
N SER A 485 13.27 -19.11 28.11
CA SER A 485 14.15 -19.85 27.20
C SER A 485 13.46 -21.07 26.56
N LYS A 486 12.42 -21.63 27.20
CA LYS A 486 11.66 -22.77 26.67
C LYS A 486 10.78 -22.39 25.47
N SER A 487 10.26 -21.16 25.47
CA SER A 487 9.44 -20.62 24.39
C SER A 487 10.24 -20.02 23.24
N ASN A 488 11.59 -20.07 23.28
CA ASN A 488 12.42 -19.38 22.29
C ASN A 488 12.17 -19.87 20.86
N ARG A 489 11.98 -21.19 20.68
CA ARG A 489 11.68 -21.77 19.35
C ARG A 489 10.35 -21.29 18.79
N GLU A 490 9.31 -21.23 19.64
CA GLU A 490 7.98 -20.75 19.24
C GLU A 490 7.99 -19.25 18.96
N PHE A 491 8.78 -18.49 19.73
CA PHE A 491 9.01 -17.06 19.53
C PHE A 491 9.72 -16.76 18.22
N GLU A 492 10.83 -17.44 17.91
CA GLU A 492 11.54 -17.29 16.64
C GLU A 492 10.64 -17.65 15.44
N MET A 493 9.86 -18.74 15.57
CA MET A 493 8.88 -19.11 14.55
C MET A 493 7.83 -18.01 14.36
N ALA A 494 7.19 -17.53 15.43
CA ALA A 494 6.17 -16.49 15.36
C ALA A 494 6.69 -15.20 14.74
N LEU A 495 7.89 -14.77 15.13
CA LEU A 495 8.56 -13.60 14.57
C LEU A 495 8.86 -13.77 13.07
N SER A 496 9.35 -14.95 12.67
CA SER A 496 9.61 -15.24 11.25
C SER A 496 8.33 -15.22 10.40
N GLU A 497 7.21 -15.70 10.94
CA GLU A 497 5.91 -15.67 10.27
C GLU A 497 5.41 -14.22 10.11
N ILE A 498 5.49 -13.40 11.17
CA ILE A 498 5.09 -11.99 11.11
C ILE A 498 5.97 -11.21 10.11
N ALA A 499 7.28 -11.47 10.05
CA ALA A 499 8.18 -10.82 9.10
C ALA A 499 7.90 -11.21 7.63
N VAL A 500 7.38 -12.42 7.39
CA VAL A 500 6.92 -12.85 6.06
C VAL A 500 5.59 -12.16 5.68
N GLU A 501 4.70 -11.96 6.66
CA GLU A 501 3.44 -11.22 6.45
C GLU A 501 3.71 -9.75 6.13
N ASP A 502 4.59 -9.09 6.89
CA ASP A 502 4.99 -7.71 6.64
C ASP A 502 6.50 -7.54 6.35
N PRO A 503 6.87 -7.41 5.06
CA PRO A 503 8.21 -7.03 4.62
C PRO A 503 8.79 -5.74 5.21
N SER A 504 7.98 -4.84 5.79
CA SER A 504 8.50 -3.63 6.46
C SER A 504 9.19 -3.95 7.79
N LEU A 505 8.89 -5.12 8.38
CA LEU A 505 9.50 -5.64 9.58
C LEU A 505 10.83 -6.33 9.26
N ARG A 506 11.92 -5.90 9.90
CA ARG A 506 13.20 -6.61 9.82
C ARG A 506 13.59 -7.16 11.18
N ILE A 507 14.07 -8.40 11.18
CA ILE A 507 14.47 -9.09 12.39
C ILE A 507 15.96 -9.40 12.28
N ARG A 508 16.71 -9.00 13.30
CA ARG A 508 18.15 -9.24 13.41
C ARG A 508 18.42 -9.95 14.72
N HIS A 509 19.31 -10.93 14.67
CA HIS A 509 19.83 -11.59 15.87
C HIS A 509 21.25 -11.11 16.10
N GLU A 510 21.49 -10.56 17.28
CA GLU A 510 22.80 -10.04 17.65
C GLU A 510 23.61 -11.14 18.34
N VAL A 511 24.74 -11.51 17.75
CA VAL A 511 25.54 -12.68 18.19
C VAL A 511 26.25 -12.39 19.52
N GLU A 512 26.54 -11.12 19.83
CA GLU A 512 27.24 -10.71 21.05
C GLU A 512 26.34 -10.71 22.28
N THR A 513 25.12 -10.18 22.15
CA THR A 513 24.15 -10.07 23.25
C THR A 513 23.19 -11.26 23.31
N GLY A 514 23.05 -12.03 22.23
CA GLY A 514 22.04 -13.07 22.08
C GLY A 514 20.61 -12.52 21.99
N GLN A 515 20.45 -11.19 21.86
CA GLN A 515 19.15 -10.54 21.81
C GLN A 515 18.58 -10.52 20.38
N THR A 516 17.25 -10.50 20.30
CA THR A 516 16.53 -10.34 19.03
C THR A 516 16.12 -8.88 18.88
N VAL A 517 16.61 -8.23 17.83
CA VAL A 517 16.34 -6.84 17.51
C VAL A 517 15.34 -6.78 16.37
N VAL A 518 14.25 -6.07 16.61
CA VAL A 518 13.16 -5.88 15.64
C VAL A 518 13.18 -4.44 15.16
N GLU A 519 13.36 -4.24 13.85
CA GLU A 519 13.32 -2.93 13.18
C GLU A 519 11.94 -2.68 12.56
N THR A 520 11.35 -1.52 12.85
CA THR A 520 10.00 -1.13 12.41
C THR A 520 9.93 0.30 11.89
N MET A 521 8.80 0.64 11.26
CA MET A 521 8.49 1.98 10.76
C MET A 521 8.00 2.96 11.85
N GLY A 522 7.49 2.46 12.98
CA GLY A 522 6.84 3.31 13.97
C GLY A 522 6.46 2.57 15.26
N GLU A 523 6.07 3.35 16.26
CA GLU A 523 5.62 2.87 17.58
C GLU A 523 4.33 2.06 17.47
N LEU A 524 3.35 2.52 16.67
CA LEU A 524 2.09 1.79 16.45
C LEU A 524 2.34 0.40 15.86
N HIS A 525 3.31 0.27 14.95
CA HIS A 525 3.62 -1.01 14.33
C HIS A 525 4.12 -2.01 15.39
N LEU A 526 4.92 -1.57 16.35
CA LEU A 526 5.39 -2.41 17.46
C LEU A 526 4.27 -2.83 18.40
N ASP A 527 3.35 -1.92 18.74
CA ASP A 527 2.17 -2.24 19.56
C ASP A 527 1.36 -3.38 18.93
N ILE A 528 1.19 -3.35 17.61
CA ILE A 528 0.45 -4.38 16.86
C ILE A 528 1.19 -5.71 16.89
N ILE A 529 2.51 -5.69 16.63
CA ILE A 529 3.33 -6.90 16.68
C ILE A 529 3.27 -7.53 18.07
N LYS A 530 3.43 -6.73 19.13
CA LYS A 530 3.30 -7.17 20.52
C LYS A 530 1.92 -7.78 20.78
N SER A 531 0.86 -7.09 20.36
CA SER A 531 -0.51 -7.58 20.52
C SER A 531 -0.74 -8.91 19.77
N ARG A 532 -0.19 -9.07 18.57
CA ARG A 532 -0.28 -10.32 17.80
C ARG A 532 0.49 -11.46 18.46
N LEU A 533 1.71 -11.21 18.93
CA LEU A 533 2.49 -12.22 19.65
C LEU A 533 1.74 -12.73 20.89
N ILE A 534 1.09 -11.83 21.63
CA ILE A 534 0.28 -12.20 22.80
C ILE A 534 -0.98 -12.97 22.40
N ARG A 535 -1.76 -12.45 21.43
CA ARG A 535 -3.10 -12.99 21.13
C ARG A 535 -3.06 -14.21 20.20
N ASP A 536 -2.31 -14.10 19.11
CA ASP A 536 -2.32 -15.11 18.05
C ASP A 536 -1.44 -16.30 18.46
N TYR A 537 -0.29 -16.02 19.07
CA TYR A 537 0.71 -17.01 19.48
C TYR A 537 0.71 -17.34 20.98
N GLY A 538 0.03 -16.56 21.83
CA GLY A 538 0.02 -16.81 23.28
C GLY A 538 1.33 -16.45 23.98
N LEU A 539 2.21 -15.68 23.32
CA LEU A 539 3.55 -15.34 23.79
C LEU A 539 3.55 -13.96 24.44
N ASN A 540 3.72 -13.92 25.76
CA ASN A 540 3.88 -12.66 26.49
C ASN A 540 5.34 -12.17 26.40
N VAL A 541 5.64 -11.40 25.35
CA VAL A 541 7.00 -10.94 25.05
C VAL A 541 7.35 -9.66 25.79
N PHE A 542 8.61 -9.54 26.21
CA PHE A 542 9.14 -8.31 26.76
C PHE A 542 9.69 -7.45 25.63
N VAL A 543 9.22 -6.21 25.55
CA VAL A 543 9.66 -5.24 24.54
C VAL A 543 10.45 -4.15 25.24
N GLY A 544 11.71 -3.97 24.84
CA GLY A 544 12.59 -2.92 25.33
C GLY A 544 12.17 -1.53 24.83
N PRO A 545 12.82 -0.46 25.31
CA PRO A 545 12.52 0.90 24.86
C PRO A 545 12.84 1.06 23.36
N LEU A 546 12.05 1.89 22.70
CA LEU A 546 12.23 2.22 21.29
C LEU A 546 13.53 2.99 21.08
N GLN A 547 14.38 2.51 20.18
CA GLN A 547 15.63 3.15 19.80
C GLN A 547 15.59 3.60 18.34
N ILE A 548 16.36 4.64 18.03
CA ILE A 548 16.42 5.26 16.69
C ILE A 548 17.61 4.68 15.96
N ALA A 549 17.39 4.25 14.71
CA ALA A 549 18.43 3.70 13.86
C ALA A 549 19.40 4.81 13.37
N TYR A 550 20.31 5.26 14.23
CA TYR A 550 21.43 6.10 13.81
C TYR A 550 22.37 5.31 12.89
N ARG A 551 23.14 6.03 12.09
CA ARG A 551 24.21 5.48 11.26
C ARG A 551 25.46 6.33 11.45
N GLU A 552 26.59 5.80 11.00
CA GLU A 552 27.86 6.51 11.08
C GLU A 552 28.44 6.71 9.66
N ILE A 553 29.10 7.84 9.44
CA ILE A 553 29.77 8.15 8.17
C ILE A 553 31.21 8.53 8.41
N VAL A 554 32.05 8.34 7.39
CA VAL A 554 33.42 8.87 7.37
C VAL A 554 33.43 10.15 6.55
N ASP A 555 34.11 11.21 7.01
CA ASP A 555 34.24 12.45 6.23
C ASP A 555 35.51 12.54 5.39
N VAL A 556 36.60 11.92 5.87
CA VAL A 556 37.93 12.05 5.27
C VAL A 556 38.37 10.70 4.69
N PRO A 557 38.83 10.64 3.44
CA PRO A 557 39.33 9.40 2.88
C PRO A 557 40.57 8.94 3.63
N ILE A 558 40.63 7.64 3.97
CA ILE A 558 41.75 7.06 4.71
C ILE A 558 42.25 5.79 4.02
N THR A 559 43.56 5.70 3.87
CA THR A 559 44.23 4.48 3.40
C THR A 559 44.91 3.81 4.58
N HIS A 560 44.64 2.53 4.79
CA HIS A 560 45.27 1.75 5.83
C HIS A 560 45.74 0.40 5.29
N THR A 561 46.80 -0.12 5.91
CA THR A 561 47.38 -1.43 5.58
C THR A 561 47.38 -2.29 6.83
N ALA A 562 46.76 -3.47 6.74
CA ALA A 562 46.75 -4.43 7.84
C ALA A 562 47.23 -5.81 7.39
N THR A 563 47.77 -6.57 8.35
CA THR A 563 48.23 -7.95 8.18
C THR A 563 47.44 -8.87 9.11
N ALA A 564 47.03 -10.03 8.59
CA ALA A 564 46.44 -11.12 9.37
C ALA A 564 47.15 -12.43 9.07
N GLN A 565 47.33 -13.26 10.11
CA GLN A 565 47.96 -14.57 10.02
C GLN A 565 47.07 -15.62 10.70
N ALA A 566 46.91 -16.78 10.08
CA ALA A 566 46.23 -17.92 10.67
C ALA A 566 47.07 -19.20 10.48
N VAL A 567 47.13 -20.00 11.55
CA VAL A 567 47.81 -21.30 11.55
C VAL A 567 46.75 -22.39 11.45
N MET A 568 46.72 -23.16 10.37
CA MET A 568 45.78 -24.28 10.23
C MET A 568 46.33 -25.56 10.88
N GLU A 569 45.48 -26.23 11.66
CA GLU A 569 45.81 -27.42 12.47
C GLU A 569 46.26 -28.63 11.62
N GLU A 570 45.73 -28.78 10.40
CA GLU A 570 45.98 -29.98 9.59
C GLU A 570 47.40 -30.06 8.99
N LYS A 571 48.15 -28.94 8.84
CA LYS A 571 49.48 -28.93 8.19
C LYS A 571 50.53 -27.93 8.74
N LYS A 572 50.27 -27.21 9.84
CA LYS A 572 51.17 -26.14 10.37
C LYS A 572 51.63 -25.12 9.31
N ARG A 573 50.87 -24.91 8.23
CA ARG A 573 51.17 -23.86 7.24
C ARG A 573 50.60 -22.54 7.74
N VAL A 574 51.45 -21.52 7.81
CA VAL A 574 51.05 -20.16 8.17
C VAL A 574 50.54 -19.46 6.92
N HIS A 575 49.24 -19.23 6.88
CA HIS A 575 48.62 -18.39 5.85
C HIS A 575 48.63 -16.95 6.36
N SER A 576 49.27 -16.06 5.62
CA SER A 576 49.29 -14.63 5.91
C SER A 576 48.81 -13.84 4.70
N ALA A 577 48.04 -12.80 4.97
CA ALA A 577 47.55 -11.86 3.96
C ALA A 577 47.75 -10.43 4.47
N THR A 578 48.22 -9.57 3.59
CA THR A 578 48.32 -8.13 3.78
C THR A 578 47.42 -7.44 2.78
N LEU A 579 46.56 -6.55 3.25
CA LEU A 579 45.62 -5.80 2.42
C LEU A 579 45.85 -4.31 2.65
N THR A 580 45.89 -3.54 1.57
CA THR A 580 45.85 -2.08 1.61
C THR A 580 44.53 -1.60 1.00
N LEU A 581 43.70 -1.00 1.84
CA LEU A 581 42.36 -0.52 1.50
C LEU A 581 42.31 0.99 1.66
N THR A 582 41.67 1.66 0.70
CA THR A 582 41.29 3.07 0.85
C THR A 582 39.79 3.15 1.04
N ILE A 583 39.37 3.81 2.11
CA ILE A 583 37.98 4.07 2.45
C ILE A 583 37.70 5.52 2.06
N GLU A 584 36.72 5.75 1.20
CA GLU A 584 36.34 7.07 0.70
C GLU A 584 34.87 7.38 0.96
N PRO A 585 34.52 8.62 1.35
CA PRO A 585 33.13 9.04 1.45
C PRO A 585 32.47 9.14 0.08
N LYS A 586 31.34 8.45 -0.10
CA LYS A 586 30.47 8.57 -1.27
C LYS A 586 29.09 9.04 -0.85
N LYS A 587 28.91 10.36 -0.82
CA LYS A 587 27.64 11.01 -0.47
C LYS A 587 26.47 10.43 -1.26
N GLN A 588 25.39 10.08 -0.57
CA GLN A 588 24.10 9.64 -1.12
C GLN A 588 24.13 8.33 -1.92
N THR A 589 25.07 7.42 -1.62
CA THR A 589 25.09 6.09 -2.24
C THR A 589 24.34 5.04 -1.41
N GLY A 590 24.03 5.34 -0.15
CA GLY A 590 23.30 4.51 0.77
C GLY A 590 24.19 3.41 1.37
N LYS A 591 23.78 2.16 1.22
CA LYS A 591 24.55 1.01 1.73
C LYS A 591 25.78 0.73 0.87
N PHE A 592 26.79 0.14 1.50
CA PHE A 592 27.99 -0.37 0.84
C PHE A 592 27.62 -1.31 -0.33
N LYS A 593 27.99 -0.91 -1.56
CA LYS A 593 27.68 -1.65 -2.80
C LYS A 593 28.74 -2.68 -3.18
N GLY A 594 29.94 -2.62 -2.57
CA GLY A 594 31.06 -3.53 -2.84
C GLY A 594 32.41 -2.82 -2.94
N VAL A 595 33.50 -3.59 -2.84
CA VAL A 595 34.87 -3.10 -3.02
C VAL A 595 35.17 -2.90 -4.50
N LEU A 596 35.66 -1.70 -4.86
CA LEU A 596 36.19 -1.39 -6.18
C LEU A 596 37.66 -1.82 -6.27
N LEU A 597 38.06 -2.31 -7.44
CA LEU A 597 39.45 -2.67 -7.71
C LEU A 597 40.21 -1.43 -8.22
N GLY A 598 41.09 -0.88 -7.38
CA GLY A 598 42.02 0.19 -7.73
C GLY A 598 43.45 -0.33 -7.84
N LEU A 599 43.60 -1.51 -8.43
CA LEU A 599 44.88 -2.21 -8.53
C LEU A 599 45.77 -1.57 -9.63
N PRO A 600 47.08 -1.40 -9.39
CA PRO A 600 48.02 -0.97 -10.44
C PRO A 600 47.99 -1.92 -11.64
N PRO A 601 48.18 -1.42 -12.88
CA PRO A 601 48.09 -2.23 -14.10
C PRO A 601 49.07 -3.42 -14.17
N ASP A 602 50.13 -3.40 -13.35
CA ASP A 602 51.17 -4.46 -13.29
C ASP A 602 50.88 -5.56 -12.23
N SER A 603 49.74 -5.51 -11.55
CA SER A 603 49.42 -6.46 -10.47
C SER A 603 48.62 -7.68 -10.95
N SER A 604 48.87 -8.83 -10.31
CA SER A 604 48.20 -10.09 -10.63
C SER A 604 46.68 -10.00 -10.43
N THR A 605 45.94 -10.54 -11.39
CA THR A 605 44.47 -10.51 -11.40
C THR A 605 43.91 -11.16 -10.12
N VAL A 606 43.20 -10.38 -9.30
CA VAL A 606 42.58 -10.90 -8.07
C VAL A 606 41.48 -11.90 -8.44
N ARG A 607 41.55 -13.11 -7.87
CA ARG A 607 40.54 -14.15 -8.08
C ARG A 607 39.17 -13.69 -7.57
N ALA A 608 38.10 -14.07 -8.28
CA ALA A 608 36.73 -13.75 -7.86
C ALA A 608 36.39 -14.25 -6.45
N ASP A 609 36.92 -15.42 -6.05
CA ASP A 609 36.73 -15.98 -4.70
C ASP A 609 37.34 -15.09 -3.60
N TRP A 610 38.48 -14.46 -3.89
CA TRP A 610 39.17 -13.56 -2.95
C TRP A 610 38.43 -12.24 -2.83
N LEU A 611 37.93 -11.71 -3.94
CA LEU A 611 37.11 -10.51 -3.93
C LEU A 611 35.83 -10.72 -3.11
N LYS A 612 35.16 -11.88 -3.28
CA LYS A 612 33.98 -12.23 -2.46
C LYS A 612 34.32 -12.27 -0.96
N ALA A 613 35.45 -12.86 -0.59
CA ALA A 613 35.87 -12.94 0.81
C ALA A 613 36.24 -11.56 1.41
N ILE A 614 36.95 -10.72 0.65
CA ILE A 614 37.30 -9.36 1.06
C ILE A 614 36.04 -8.50 1.18
N ASN A 615 35.11 -8.61 0.23
CA ASN A 615 33.81 -7.94 0.29
C ASN A 615 33.04 -8.32 1.55
N GLU A 616 32.98 -9.60 1.90
CA GLU A 616 32.30 -10.08 3.11
C GLU A 616 32.97 -9.53 4.38
N GLY A 617 34.31 -9.55 4.44
CA GLY A 617 35.07 -8.99 5.57
C GLY A 617 34.85 -7.49 5.75
N CYS A 618 34.85 -6.73 4.65
CA CYS A 618 34.55 -5.29 4.68
C CYS A 618 33.10 -5.03 5.11
N ARG A 619 32.14 -5.80 4.58
CA ARG A 619 30.72 -5.67 4.92
C ARG A 619 30.47 -5.90 6.41
N ASN A 620 31.13 -6.90 6.99
CA ASN A 620 31.05 -7.20 8.42
C ASN A 620 31.69 -6.09 9.27
N ALA A 621 32.80 -5.48 8.84
CA ALA A 621 33.40 -4.37 9.56
C ALA A 621 32.49 -3.13 9.60
N PHE A 622 31.80 -2.83 8.50
CA PHE A 622 30.86 -1.71 8.45
C PHE A 622 29.57 -1.91 9.25
N HIS A 623 29.34 -3.09 9.85
CA HIS A 623 28.22 -3.26 10.76
C HIS A 623 28.44 -2.56 12.11
N ASN A 624 29.70 -2.43 12.55
CA ASN A 624 30.04 -1.85 13.83
C ASN A 624 30.87 -0.56 13.61
N GLY A 625 30.23 0.59 13.76
CA GLY A 625 30.89 1.91 13.70
C GLY A 625 31.70 2.24 14.97
N PRO A 626 32.65 3.19 14.89
CA PRO A 626 33.58 3.50 15.96
C PRO A 626 32.96 4.30 17.13
N ILE A 627 31.86 5.02 16.93
CA ILE A 627 31.32 5.94 17.95
C ILE A 627 30.39 5.21 18.92
N LEU A 628 29.33 4.60 18.38
CA LEU A 628 28.28 3.93 19.15
C LEU A 628 28.01 2.50 18.62
N GLY A 629 28.83 2.01 17.69
CA GLY A 629 28.64 0.68 17.10
C GLY A 629 27.56 0.67 16.03
N PHE A 630 27.09 1.81 15.52
CA PHE A 630 26.05 1.83 14.50
C PHE A 630 26.61 1.52 13.11
N PRO A 631 25.80 0.93 12.20
CA PRO A 631 26.31 0.58 10.87
C PRO A 631 26.70 1.80 10.04
N MET A 632 27.81 1.68 9.33
CA MET A 632 28.37 2.73 8.48
C MET A 632 27.61 2.85 7.15
N GLN A 633 27.39 4.08 6.66
CA GLN A 633 26.75 4.38 5.37
C GLN A 633 27.58 5.34 4.52
N ASP A 634 27.25 5.43 3.22
CA ASP A 634 27.89 6.35 2.26
C ASP A 634 29.41 6.14 2.16
N VAL A 635 29.84 4.86 2.18
CA VAL A 635 31.25 4.48 2.09
C VAL A 635 31.55 3.74 0.79
N GLY A 636 32.59 4.19 0.09
CA GLY A 636 33.27 3.45 -0.97
C GLY A 636 34.57 2.85 -0.45
N ILE A 637 34.89 1.63 -0.88
CA ILE A 637 36.22 1.04 -0.65
C ILE A 637 36.90 0.81 -2.00
N THR A 638 38.17 1.16 -2.05
CA THR A 638 39.09 0.82 -3.15
C THR A 638 40.20 -0.09 -2.64
N LEU A 639 40.37 -1.24 -3.28
CA LEU A 639 41.46 -2.18 -3.03
C LEU A 639 42.71 -1.75 -3.81
N ASN A 640 43.76 -1.32 -3.10
CA ASN A 640 44.98 -0.79 -3.74
C ASN A 640 46.08 -1.86 -3.87
N ALA A 641 46.23 -2.74 -2.87
CA ALA A 641 47.25 -3.77 -2.89
C ALA A 641 46.86 -4.99 -2.06
N VAL A 642 47.24 -6.17 -2.54
CA VAL A 642 47.07 -7.47 -1.86
C VAL A 642 48.37 -8.25 -1.94
N THR A 643 48.92 -8.67 -0.80
CA THR A 643 50.04 -9.62 -0.76
C THR A 643 49.69 -10.83 0.09
N THR A 644 50.01 -12.02 -0.38
CA THR A 644 49.69 -13.29 0.29
C THR A 644 50.93 -14.16 0.41
N SER A 645 51.02 -15.00 1.46
CA SER A 645 52.15 -15.96 1.63
C SER A 645 52.10 -17.18 0.69
N GLY A 646 51.48 -17.06 -0.49
CA GLY A 646 51.42 -18.11 -1.50
C GLY A 646 50.15 -18.06 -2.37
N GLY A 647 50.02 -18.99 -3.31
CA GLY A 647 48.94 -19.04 -4.31
C GLY A 647 47.59 -19.61 -3.83
N ARG A 648 47.53 -20.28 -2.67
CA ARG A 648 46.28 -20.74 -2.04
C ARG A 648 46.20 -20.26 -0.60
N VAL A 649 45.45 -19.18 -0.37
CA VAL A 649 45.09 -18.68 0.96
C VAL A 649 43.62 -19.01 1.23
N ASN A 650 43.31 -19.39 2.47
CA ASN A 650 41.94 -19.62 2.90
C ASN A 650 41.16 -18.29 2.85
N PRO A 651 40.00 -18.23 2.16
CA PRO A 651 39.11 -17.07 2.12
C PRO A 651 38.83 -16.45 3.50
N ALA A 652 38.75 -17.26 4.56
CA ALA A 652 38.51 -16.77 5.93
C ALA A 652 39.62 -15.82 6.42
N VAL A 653 40.88 -16.06 6.06
CA VAL A 653 42.02 -15.20 6.45
C VAL A 653 41.98 -13.87 5.72
N LEU A 654 41.54 -13.87 4.46
CA LEU A 654 41.34 -12.65 3.68
C LEU A 654 40.19 -11.82 4.22
N SER A 655 39.07 -12.46 4.58
CA SER A 655 37.93 -11.80 5.22
C SER A 655 38.32 -11.19 6.57
N ALA A 656 39.03 -11.94 7.43
CA ALA A 656 39.52 -11.43 8.71
C ALA A 656 40.53 -10.28 8.56
N CYS A 657 41.43 -10.36 7.57
CA CYS A 657 42.37 -9.28 7.25
C CYS A 657 41.63 -8.01 6.78
N ALA A 658 40.62 -8.17 5.92
CA ALA A 658 39.81 -7.07 5.43
C ALA A 658 39.03 -6.42 6.57
N HIS A 659 38.41 -7.23 7.43
CA HIS A 659 37.72 -6.74 8.62
C HIS A 659 38.65 -5.92 9.52
N LYS A 660 39.81 -6.48 9.88
CA LYS A 660 40.81 -5.78 10.71
C LYS A 660 41.30 -4.48 10.08
N CYS A 661 41.57 -4.50 8.77
CA CYS A 661 42.01 -3.31 8.03
C CYS A 661 40.97 -2.19 8.08
N VAL A 662 39.70 -2.54 7.87
CA VAL A 662 38.61 -1.58 7.89
C VAL A 662 38.34 -1.07 9.30
N SER A 663 38.31 -1.92 10.33
CA SER A 663 38.08 -1.49 11.72
C SER A 663 39.17 -0.54 12.21
N GLU A 664 40.45 -0.87 12.01
CA GLU A 664 41.56 0.02 12.40
C GLU A 664 41.61 1.31 11.58
N ALA A 665 41.17 1.28 10.32
CA ALA A 665 41.08 2.48 9.47
C ALA A 665 39.96 3.40 9.97
N ILE A 666 38.80 2.85 10.31
CA ILE A 666 37.65 3.63 10.76
C ILE A 666 37.90 4.22 12.15
N GLU A 667 38.57 3.51 13.07
CA GLU A 667 38.95 4.06 14.38
C GLU A 667 39.87 5.29 14.27
N LYS A 668 40.71 5.34 13.24
CA LYS A 668 41.60 6.48 12.96
C LYS A 668 40.91 7.57 12.14
N ALA A 669 39.78 7.26 11.53
CA ALA A 669 39.03 8.20 10.72
C ALA A 669 38.14 9.08 11.60
N SER A 670 38.00 10.35 11.24
CA SER A 670 36.99 11.23 11.85
C SER A 670 35.61 10.79 11.35
N ALA A 671 34.91 10.00 12.17
CA ALA A 671 33.54 9.58 11.92
C ALA A 671 32.54 10.56 12.53
N HIS A 672 31.38 10.72 11.88
CA HIS A 672 30.25 11.49 12.39
C HIS A 672 28.99 10.64 12.44
N LEU A 673 28.14 10.94 13.42
CA LEU A 673 26.83 10.33 13.53
C LEU A 673 25.87 11.00 12.54
N ILE A 674 25.08 10.20 11.84
CA ILE A 674 23.94 10.67 11.05
C ILE A 674 22.65 10.12 11.64
N GLU A 675 21.61 10.95 11.66
CA GLU A 675 20.30 10.61 12.19
C GLU A 675 19.24 10.60 11.08
N PRO A 676 18.22 9.72 11.17
CA PRO A 676 17.13 9.69 10.22
C PRO A 676 16.24 10.93 10.38
N VAL A 677 15.86 11.51 9.24
CA VAL A 677 15.03 12.71 9.16
C VAL A 677 13.70 12.40 8.49
N MET A 678 12.63 12.90 9.10
CA MET A 678 11.28 12.81 8.57
C MET A 678 10.95 14.10 7.83
N ARG A 679 10.47 13.98 6.59
CA ARG A 679 9.74 15.04 5.91
C ARG A 679 8.33 15.08 6.49
N LEU A 680 7.98 16.23 7.04
CA LEU A 680 6.68 16.56 7.58
C LEU A 680 5.94 17.44 6.59
N ASP A 681 4.72 17.04 6.22
CA ASP A 681 3.76 17.90 5.55
C ASP A 681 2.59 18.13 6.51
N ILE A 682 2.51 19.33 7.07
CA ILE A 682 1.44 19.74 8.00
C ILE A 682 0.45 20.60 7.23
N THR A 683 -0.83 20.25 7.27
CA THR A 683 -1.90 21.05 6.67
C THR A 683 -2.81 21.58 7.78
N LEU A 684 -2.99 22.90 7.79
CA LEU A 684 -3.82 23.63 8.74
C LEU A 684 -5.05 24.17 8.03
N GLU A 685 -6.23 23.94 8.59
CA GLU A 685 -7.48 24.50 8.07
C GLU A 685 -7.59 26.00 8.33
N LYS A 686 -7.01 26.48 9.44
CA LYS A 686 -6.97 27.90 9.81
C LYS A 686 -5.52 28.35 9.99
N GLY A 687 -5.14 29.44 9.33
CA GLY A 687 -3.77 29.96 9.37
C GLY A 687 -3.33 30.64 10.67
N GLY A 688 -4.20 30.73 11.69
CA GLY A 688 -3.90 31.42 12.95
C GLY A 688 -2.86 30.72 13.83
N GLU A 689 -2.81 29.39 13.78
CA GLU A 689 -1.95 28.56 14.63
C GLU A 689 -0.59 28.26 14.00
N ALA A 690 -0.39 28.65 12.73
CA ALA A 690 0.81 28.34 11.97
C ALA A 690 2.10 28.86 12.63
N GLN A 691 2.06 30.05 13.23
CA GLN A 691 3.23 30.64 13.90
C GLN A 691 3.65 29.83 15.14
N THR A 692 2.70 29.40 15.94
CA THR A 692 2.96 28.58 17.14
C THR A 692 3.57 27.23 16.75
N ILE A 693 3.08 26.64 15.67
CA ILE A 693 3.59 25.37 15.14
C ILE A 693 5.01 25.55 14.57
N LEU A 694 5.27 26.62 13.82
CA LEU A 694 6.61 26.93 13.32
C LEU A 694 7.62 27.15 14.45
N HIS A 695 7.20 27.79 15.55
CA HIS A 695 8.05 27.96 16.73
C HIS A 695 8.37 26.61 17.40
N GLU A 696 7.38 25.73 17.56
CA GLU A 696 7.60 24.39 18.13
C GLU A 696 8.47 23.51 17.22
N LEU A 697 8.31 23.61 15.89
CA LEU A 697 9.19 22.95 14.92
C LEU A 697 10.64 23.44 15.05
N SER A 698 10.84 24.76 15.14
CA SER A 698 12.17 25.35 15.30
C SER A 698 12.83 24.91 16.62
N ARG A 699 12.05 24.83 17.70
CA ARG A 699 12.50 24.32 19.01
C ARG A 699 12.99 22.88 18.94
N ARG A 700 12.39 22.08 18.04
CA ARG A 700 12.70 20.67 17.82
C ARG A 700 13.72 20.42 16.71
N ARG A 701 14.58 21.41 16.41
CA ARG A 701 15.64 21.31 15.39
C ARG A 701 15.09 20.98 13.99
N ALA A 702 13.84 21.36 13.69
CA ALA A 702 13.28 21.16 12.36
C ALA A 702 13.79 22.22 11.38
N ASP A 703 14.09 21.79 10.16
CA ASP A 703 14.39 22.67 9.03
C ASP A 703 13.10 22.92 8.23
N VAL A 704 12.62 24.16 8.19
CA VAL A 704 11.37 24.52 7.50
C VAL A 704 11.65 24.78 6.02
N LEU A 705 11.15 23.91 5.15
CA LEU A 705 11.38 23.97 3.71
C LEU A 705 10.45 24.95 3.01
N ASP A 706 9.16 24.87 3.30
CA ASP A 706 8.13 25.72 2.70
C ASP A 706 7.00 26.00 3.68
N CYS A 707 6.43 27.20 3.60
CA CYS A 707 5.22 27.58 4.32
C CYS A 707 4.35 28.38 3.36
N SER A 708 3.40 27.69 2.73
CA SER A 708 2.52 28.25 1.72
C SER A 708 1.11 28.40 2.27
N LYS A 709 0.51 29.57 2.01
CA LYS A 709 -0.92 29.81 2.22
C LYS A 709 -1.64 29.60 0.90
N THR A 710 -2.53 28.63 0.85
CA THR A 710 -3.39 28.40 -0.30
C THR A 710 -4.51 29.46 -0.34
N HIS A 711 -5.05 29.73 -1.53
CA HIS A 711 -6.07 30.77 -1.76
C HIS A 711 -7.35 30.62 -0.91
N LEU A 712 -7.58 29.45 -0.30
CA LEU A 712 -8.74 29.11 0.53
C LEU A 712 -8.50 29.27 2.05
N GLY A 713 -7.40 29.91 2.48
CA GLY A 713 -7.11 30.14 3.91
C GLY A 713 -6.48 28.95 4.65
N THR A 714 -6.31 27.81 3.96
CA THR A 714 -5.52 26.68 4.44
C THR A 714 -4.02 27.00 4.36
N THR A 715 -3.26 26.61 5.37
CA THR A 715 -1.80 26.80 5.42
C THR A 715 -1.10 25.45 5.41
N SER A 716 -0.24 25.21 4.43
CA SER A 716 0.63 24.03 4.38
C SER A 716 2.04 24.38 4.82
N ILE A 717 2.59 23.59 5.74
CA ILE A 717 3.95 23.71 6.25
C ILE A 717 4.69 22.43 5.89
N CYS A 718 5.74 22.55 5.08
CA CYS A 718 6.66 21.46 4.77
C CYS A 718 7.95 21.66 5.58
N ALA A 719 8.33 20.66 6.38
CA ALA A 719 9.53 20.73 7.21
C ALA A 719 10.27 19.38 7.23
N ARG A 720 11.55 19.41 7.61
CA ARG A 720 12.38 18.25 7.89
C ARG A 720 12.65 18.21 9.38
N LEU A 721 12.21 17.16 10.06
CA LEU A 721 12.37 16.99 11.49
C LEU A 721 13.20 15.73 11.80
N PRO A 722 14.21 15.82 12.67
CA PRO A 722 14.90 14.62 13.15
C PRO A 722 13.92 13.66 13.83
N LEU A 723 14.04 12.36 13.53
CA LEU A 723 13.16 11.35 14.16
C LEU A 723 13.27 11.34 15.69
N SER A 724 14.44 11.72 16.21
CA SER A 724 14.71 11.87 17.65
C SER A 724 13.78 12.85 18.37
N GLU A 725 13.30 13.86 17.65
CA GLU A 725 12.43 14.91 18.18
C GLU A 725 10.94 14.68 17.84
N MET A 726 10.64 13.64 17.07
CA MET A 726 9.29 13.28 16.64
C MET A 726 8.44 12.72 17.78
N ALA A 727 9.07 12.13 18.81
CA ALA A 727 8.39 11.57 19.96
C ALA A 727 7.51 12.63 20.65
N GLY A 728 6.20 12.35 20.77
CA GLY A 728 5.22 13.26 21.36
C GLY A 728 4.84 14.48 20.51
N PHE A 729 5.46 14.66 19.33
CA PHE A 729 5.10 15.75 18.42
C PHE A 729 3.66 15.65 17.88
N PRO A 730 3.13 14.47 17.45
CA PRO A 730 1.74 14.36 17.01
C PRO A 730 0.73 14.83 18.06
N THR A 731 0.95 14.48 19.33
CA THR A 731 0.11 14.90 20.47
C THR A 731 0.22 16.40 20.69
N THR A 732 1.43 16.94 20.65
CA THR A 732 1.67 18.39 20.80
C THR A 732 0.99 19.17 19.67
N LEU A 733 1.13 18.71 18.43
CA LEU A 733 0.50 19.31 17.25
C LEU A 733 -1.03 19.32 17.37
N ARG A 734 -1.64 18.21 17.84
CA ARG A 734 -3.09 18.17 18.10
C ARG A 734 -3.50 19.19 19.16
N THR A 735 -2.75 19.32 20.25
CA THR A 735 -3.04 20.31 21.30
C THR A 735 -2.91 21.74 20.77
N LEU A 736 -1.84 22.04 20.02
CA LEU A 736 -1.59 23.37 19.45
C LEU A 736 -2.61 23.78 18.39
N SER A 737 -3.20 22.79 17.71
CA SER A 737 -4.14 23.02 16.62
C SER A 737 -5.60 22.78 16.99
N SER A 738 -5.88 22.56 18.28
CA SER A 738 -7.21 22.12 18.74
C SER A 738 -7.75 20.88 17.99
N GLY A 739 -6.86 20.04 17.44
CA GLY A 739 -7.18 18.86 16.63
C GLY A 739 -7.42 19.12 15.14
N LEU A 740 -7.32 20.36 14.67
CA LEU A 740 -7.60 20.75 13.28
C LEU A 740 -6.38 20.64 12.35
N ALA A 741 -5.18 20.43 12.89
CA ALA A 741 -4.00 20.16 12.07
C ALA A 741 -3.93 18.70 11.68
N SER A 742 -3.58 18.48 10.42
CA SER A 742 -3.22 17.18 9.91
C SER A 742 -1.74 17.15 9.57
N MET A 743 -1.09 16.03 9.83
CA MET A 743 0.34 15.85 9.61
C MET A 743 0.58 14.55 8.88
N HIS A 744 1.49 14.63 7.92
CA HIS A 744 1.96 13.51 7.14
C HIS A 744 3.48 13.43 7.27
N THR A 745 3.99 12.21 7.46
CA THR A 745 5.40 11.94 7.74
C THR A 745 5.93 10.95 6.72
N GLN A 746 7.05 11.28 6.07
CA GLN A 746 7.78 10.36 5.21
C GLN A 746 9.26 10.39 5.56
N VAL A 747 9.96 9.27 5.36
CA VAL A 747 11.41 9.25 5.53
C VAL A 747 12.04 10.09 4.41
N ALA A 748 12.75 11.16 4.78
CA ALA A 748 13.44 12.04 3.83
C ALA A 748 14.87 11.58 3.52
N GLY A 749 15.45 10.78 4.42
CA GLY A 749 16.84 10.32 4.37
C GLY A 749 17.52 10.50 5.72
N TYR A 750 18.84 10.64 5.68
CA TYR A 750 19.66 10.91 6.86
C TYR A 750 20.31 12.29 6.78
N GLN A 751 20.56 12.91 7.94
CA GLN A 751 21.32 14.15 8.06
C GLN A 751 22.46 13.99 9.06
N VAL A 752 23.50 14.80 8.88
CA VAL A 752 24.63 14.88 9.81
C VAL A 752 24.17 15.53 11.11
N VAL A 753 24.50 14.89 12.23
CA VAL A 753 24.22 15.39 13.57
C VAL A 753 25.29 16.43 13.93
N SER A 754 24.89 17.53 14.58
CA SER A 754 25.84 18.53 15.06
C SER A 754 26.73 17.97 16.18
N ASP A 755 27.96 18.48 16.34
CA ASP A 755 28.89 17.99 17.37
C ASP A 755 28.29 18.06 18.80
N HIS A 756 27.50 19.10 19.06
CA HIS A 756 26.81 19.27 20.35
C HIS A 756 25.74 18.18 20.56
N ASP A 757 24.90 17.94 19.56
CA ASP A 757 23.85 16.93 19.63
C ASP A 757 24.43 15.50 19.67
N GLN A 758 25.53 15.27 18.95
CA GLN A 758 26.24 13.99 18.96
C GLN A 758 26.72 13.67 20.38
N ALA A 759 27.33 14.63 21.08
CA ALA A 759 27.74 14.45 22.47
C ALA A 759 26.54 14.14 23.39
N ALA A 760 25.41 14.83 23.21
CA ALA A 760 24.19 14.56 23.98
C ALA A 760 23.63 13.15 23.73
N ILE A 761 23.61 12.69 22.46
CA ILE A 761 23.16 11.35 22.09
C ILE A 761 24.08 10.28 22.66
N VAL A 762 25.39 10.47 22.58
CA VAL A 762 26.39 9.54 23.14
C VAL A 762 26.22 9.40 24.65
N ASN A 763 26.04 10.51 25.37
CA ASN A 763 25.82 10.50 26.82
C ASN A 763 24.51 9.78 27.19
N ARG A 764 23.44 10.05 26.44
CA ARG A 764 22.13 9.41 26.64
C ARG A 764 22.18 7.89 26.45
N ILE A 765 22.89 7.41 25.43
CA ILE A 765 22.97 5.97 25.11
C ILE A 765 23.94 5.24 26.04
N LYS A 766 25.10 5.84 26.36
CA LYS A 766 26.08 5.23 27.29
C LYS A 766 25.64 5.29 28.76
N GLY A 767 24.50 5.93 29.06
CA GLY A 767 23.94 6.01 30.41
C GLY A 767 24.77 6.84 31.38
N VAL A 768 25.74 7.61 30.89
CA VAL A 768 26.57 8.51 31.69
C VAL A 768 25.77 9.80 31.87
N LYS A 769 25.02 9.87 32.98
CA LYS A 769 24.36 11.09 33.42
C LYS A 769 25.35 12.11 33.96
#